data_AF-A0A3G2SC44-F1
#
_entry.id   AF-A0A3G2SC44-F1
#
_cell.length_a   1.000
_cell.length_b   1.000
_cell.length_c   1.000
_cell.angle_alpha   90.00
_cell.angle_beta   90.00
_cell.angle_gamma   90.00
#
_symmetry.space_group_name_H-M   'P 1'
#
loop_
_entity.id
_entity.type
_entity.pdbx_description
1 polymer ?
#
loop_
_entity_poly.entity_id
_entity_poly.type
_entity_poly.pdbx_seq_one_letter_code
_entity_poly.pdbx_strand_id
1 'polypeptide(L)'
;MDPAAEAVAKAAAAEAVDFELQKKYNAAFFQYTRAIRLFLEIARDDSSVTDARRMAERCLERAKRLRDAGRVPRGLGTKAWPPFWSENEHVPVEPSPELSPQQIEQGAQLQSLRDFPVYRADVRLVGGDMQQGCVSDCSFITALEIVAEHNARWSTNLACNMLYPQQDGVPCASPDGTYKVKLYMHGSLRCIHINDMLPVSRDGLWLCTKPRHKTQLWPALLEKAYLVAKRSGYAFRGSHSSMDLYMLTGWIPEYIPMDEPTFQSEKTWMRLYEAWRRGDCMVALSTNAAVDYADLEPLHCYGILALSAQGQDRIVTIINPWKTSDVSHRVTMSWADVRHAFDALLVNWNPSLYPEMQSIQGVWEAQSDSAVRLDDVRTAQTEQYHLLLQHVVDRPILLHLERDASICDEFDEQEYTALHVYPTLSSQRRADTETGGMMGVYMNTAHTLCTVEPQDCTQYTIAVSRHGTQIPMPYTLTAYATCPMEFRALPQAWSHRAVFHGTWRAPLHAAAPDEWYQPQYRLTVQEDTFLPRIQLMLTTVLTVPVRLTLCRSGERIHCLSTASKTSCTGNFSRGMVVSDIQALQPGTYTLLLSASQPHMHVGQSYALTVESSVPVHVEGLPAIGAGMYHRKVHSPASCVWKLDVPRRMPLMVCAAQDATGPLCVSITTHSHELATAHAFDDTHYVFLSTTPLEAAQSYCNMSQIPPPAPTRVLSAEDEPLVWIDCEMTGLDPKRDRLLEIACIVTDGQLQPVDEGVSYVIRTEPHILEGMDEWCTRTHSQTGLYAACLDEACSHPHLDVRTAILAYVLDRVPTARKACLAGSSVHADKMFLVNEMPELMAHLHYRIVDVSTIKELVRRWYGVSYQRPDTGILHRALDDIRGSIQELEHYRKSVFRRDAP
;
A
#
# COMPACT_ATOMS: atom_id res chain seq x y z
N MET A 1 -3.47 -30.30 -46.24
CA MET A 1 -4.71 -29.53 -46.05
C MET A 1 -5.85 -30.52 -45.88
N ASP A 2 -6.48 -30.58 -44.71
CA ASP A 2 -7.73 -31.32 -44.54
C ASP A 2 -8.89 -30.44 -45.04
N PRO A 3 -9.52 -30.77 -46.18
CA PRO A 3 -10.60 -29.96 -46.75
C PRO A 3 -11.83 -29.87 -45.82
N ALA A 4 -11.98 -30.83 -44.90
CA ALA A 4 -13.07 -30.86 -43.94
C ALA A 4 -12.89 -29.77 -42.87
N ALA A 5 -11.69 -29.58 -42.33
CA ALA A 5 -11.39 -28.54 -41.35
C ALA A 5 -11.63 -27.13 -41.89
N GLU A 6 -11.22 -26.86 -43.14
CA GLU A 6 -11.45 -25.56 -43.78
C GLU A 6 -12.93 -25.30 -44.06
N ALA A 7 -13.70 -26.34 -44.42
CA ALA A 7 -15.14 -26.23 -44.60
C ALA A 7 -15.87 -25.89 -43.28
N VAL A 8 -15.45 -26.49 -42.16
CA VAL A 8 -16.01 -26.21 -40.82
C VAL A 8 -15.71 -24.77 -40.39
N ALA A 9 -14.47 -24.29 -40.59
CA ALA A 9 -14.10 -22.91 -40.27
C ALA A 9 -14.89 -21.89 -41.10
N LYS A 10 -15.07 -22.16 -42.41
CA LYS A 10 -15.89 -21.31 -43.30
C LYS A 10 -17.37 -21.34 -42.93
N ALA A 11 -17.90 -22.48 -42.52
CA ALA A 11 -19.28 -22.60 -42.06
C ALA A 11 -19.53 -21.80 -40.77
N ALA A 12 -18.63 -21.90 -39.79
CA ALA A 12 -18.71 -21.10 -38.56
C ALA A 12 -18.65 -19.59 -38.82
N ALA A 13 -17.78 -19.16 -39.74
CA ALA A 13 -17.73 -17.76 -40.15
C ALA A 13 -19.02 -17.30 -40.83
N ALA A 14 -19.59 -18.11 -41.73
CA ALA A 14 -20.84 -17.79 -42.42
C ALA A 14 -22.03 -17.71 -41.44
N GLU A 15 -22.09 -18.63 -40.48
CA GLU A 15 -23.08 -18.63 -39.40
C GLU A 15 -22.97 -17.38 -38.51
N ALA A 16 -21.74 -16.94 -38.20
CA ALA A 16 -21.49 -15.70 -37.49
C ALA A 16 -22.02 -14.47 -38.25
N VAL A 17 -21.87 -14.45 -39.58
CA VAL A 17 -22.44 -13.38 -40.43
C VAL A 17 -23.97 -13.40 -40.39
N ASP A 18 -24.59 -14.58 -40.44
CA ASP A 18 -26.05 -14.71 -40.38
C ASP A 18 -26.60 -14.22 -39.03
N PHE A 19 -25.95 -14.59 -37.91
CA PHE A 19 -26.30 -14.04 -36.60
C PHE A 19 -26.12 -12.52 -36.52
N GLU A 20 -25.09 -11.97 -37.16
CA GLU A 20 -24.86 -10.52 -37.23
C GLU A 20 -25.98 -9.82 -38.01
N LEU A 21 -26.40 -10.37 -39.15
CA LEU A 21 -27.49 -9.86 -39.99
C LEU A 21 -28.84 -9.92 -39.26
N GLN A 22 -29.08 -10.98 -38.49
CA GLN A 22 -30.26 -11.15 -37.63
C GLN A 22 -30.22 -10.30 -36.36
N LYS A 23 -29.19 -9.46 -36.18
CA LYS A 23 -28.96 -8.63 -34.98
C LYS A 23 -28.82 -9.42 -33.67
N LYS A 24 -28.46 -10.70 -33.74
CA LYS A 24 -28.12 -11.55 -32.58
C LYS A 24 -26.64 -11.37 -32.23
N TYR A 25 -26.29 -10.17 -31.77
CA TYR A 25 -24.89 -9.73 -31.69
C TYR A 25 -24.01 -10.57 -30.74
N ASN A 26 -24.58 -11.12 -29.65
CA ASN A 26 -23.85 -12.03 -28.77
C ASN A 26 -23.52 -13.37 -29.46
N ALA A 27 -24.50 -13.99 -30.13
CA ALA A 27 -24.29 -15.23 -30.87
C ALA A 27 -23.32 -15.04 -32.03
N ALA A 28 -23.42 -13.89 -32.73
CA ALA A 28 -22.47 -13.51 -33.77
C ALA A 28 -21.04 -13.37 -33.22
N PHE A 29 -20.87 -12.70 -32.09
CA PHE A 29 -19.56 -12.51 -31.46
C PHE A 29 -18.91 -13.84 -31.07
N PHE A 30 -19.63 -14.73 -30.39
CA PHE A 30 -19.10 -16.05 -30.01
C PHE A 30 -18.74 -16.90 -31.23
N GLN A 31 -19.58 -16.87 -32.27
CA GLN A 31 -19.31 -17.61 -33.50
C GLN A 31 -18.15 -17.03 -34.32
N TYR A 32 -17.94 -15.71 -34.31
CA TYR A 32 -16.72 -15.14 -34.87
C TYR A 32 -15.49 -15.60 -34.10
N THR A 33 -15.52 -15.64 -32.76
CA THR A 33 -14.41 -16.15 -31.95
C THR A 33 -14.11 -17.62 -32.24
N ARG A 34 -15.14 -18.45 -32.40
CA ARG A 34 -15.00 -19.85 -32.82
C ARG A 34 -14.39 -19.98 -34.21
N ALA A 35 -14.85 -19.20 -35.18
CA ALA A 35 -14.28 -19.18 -36.54
C ALA A 35 -12.80 -18.74 -36.53
N ILE A 36 -12.43 -17.75 -35.71
CA ILE A 36 -11.03 -17.30 -35.55
C ILE A 36 -10.16 -18.44 -35.05
N ARG A 37 -10.58 -19.18 -34.01
CA ARG A 37 -9.83 -20.34 -33.50
C ARG A 37 -9.58 -21.38 -34.58
N LEU A 38 -10.63 -21.80 -35.27
CA LEU A 38 -10.55 -22.80 -36.32
C LEU A 38 -9.61 -22.37 -37.47
N PHE A 39 -9.65 -21.09 -37.87
CA PHE A 39 -8.72 -20.58 -38.89
C PHE A 39 -7.27 -20.47 -38.40
N LEU A 40 -7.05 -20.18 -37.11
CA LEU A 40 -5.71 -20.13 -36.53
C LEU A 40 -5.10 -21.52 -36.34
N GLU A 41 -5.92 -22.51 -35.99
CA GLU A 41 -5.51 -23.93 -35.93
C GLU A 41 -5.07 -24.42 -37.32
N ILE A 42 -5.86 -24.14 -38.37
CA ILE A 42 -5.46 -24.44 -39.75
C ILE A 42 -4.14 -23.76 -40.14
N ALA A 43 -3.92 -22.52 -39.67
CA ALA A 43 -2.70 -21.76 -39.95
C ALA A 43 -1.48 -22.18 -39.11
N ARG A 44 -1.68 -22.99 -38.06
CA ARG A 44 -0.63 -23.52 -37.18
C ARG A 44 -0.03 -24.80 -37.77
N ASP A 45 -0.86 -25.64 -38.40
CA ASP A 45 -0.43 -26.90 -39.00
C ASP A 45 0.28 -26.74 -40.35
N ASP A 46 0.10 -25.62 -41.03
CA ASP A 46 0.79 -25.31 -42.29
C ASP A 46 1.10 -23.81 -42.41
N SER A 47 2.36 -23.45 -42.17
CA SER A 47 2.87 -22.07 -42.18
C SER A 47 2.77 -21.34 -43.53
N SER A 48 2.45 -22.06 -44.62
CA SER A 48 2.30 -21.50 -45.96
C SER A 48 0.89 -20.97 -46.28
N VAL A 49 -0.10 -21.20 -45.40
CA VAL A 49 -1.52 -20.90 -45.65
C VAL A 49 -1.87 -19.46 -45.23
N THR A 50 -1.58 -18.51 -46.10
CA THR A 50 -1.86 -17.07 -45.92
C THR A 50 -3.36 -16.75 -45.86
N ASP A 51 -4.21 -17.54 -46.50
CA ASP A 51 -5.65 -17.28 -46.58
C ASP A 51 -6.41 -17.57 -45.27
N ALA A 52 -5.99 -18.57 -44.49
CA ALA A 52 -6.59 -18.89 -43.19
C ALA A 52 -6.33 -17.77 -42.18
N ARG A 53 -5.08 -17.29 -42.08
CA ARG A 53 -4.72 -16.12 -41.25
C ARG A 53 -5.53 -14.88 -41.64
N ARG A 54 -5.64 -14.61 -42.94
CA ARG A 54 -6.43 -13.49 -43.46
C ARG A 54 -7.92 -13.62 -43.15
N MET A 55 -8.45 -14.84 -43.04
CA MET A 55 -9.84 -15.06 -42.65
C MET A 55 -10.05 -14.90 -41.13
N ALA A 56 -9.09 -15.36 -40.32
CA ALA A 56 -9.06 -15.12 -38.88
C ALA A 56 -9.02 -13.60 -38.58
N GLU A 57 -8.16 -12.85 -39.27
CA GLU A 57 -8.08 -11.39 -39.13
C GLU A 57 -9.40 -10.69 -39.47
N ARG A 58 -10.08 -11.11 -40.54
CA ARG A 58 -11.38 -10.55 -40.92
C ARG A 58 -12.47 -10.87 -39.89
N CYS A 59 -12.50 -12.09 -39.37
CA CYS A 59 -13.43 -12.46 -38.31
C CYS A 59 -13.14 -11.67 -37.02
N LEU A 60 -11.86 -11.47 -36.69
CA LEU A 60 -11.42 -10.67 -35.55
C LEU A 60 -11.82 -9.20 -35.68
N GLU A 61 -11.69 -8.62 -36.87
CA GLU A 61 -12.11 -7.24 -37.12
C GLU A 61 -13.63 -7.07 -36.93
N ARG A 62 -14.43 -8.02 -37.42
CA ARG A 62 -15.89 -7.99 -37.22
C ARG A 62 -16.28 -8.19 -35.76
N ALA A 63 -15.65 -9.12 -35.05
CA ALA A 63 -15.85 -9.33 -33.61
C ALA A 63 -15.51 -8.06 -32.81
N LYS A 64 -14.39 -7.40 -33.12
CA LYS A 64 -14.00 -6.12 -32.51
C LYS A 64 -15.01 -5.02 -32.79
N ARG A 65 -15.52 -4.88 -34.03
CA ARG A 65 -16.57 -3.90 -34.37
C ARG A 65 -17.85 -4.11 -33.57
N LEU A 66 -18.27 -5.36 -33.38
CA LEU A 66 -19.45 -5.68 -32.56
C LEU A 66 -19.27 -5.24 -31.10
N ARG A 67 -18.07 -5.47 -30.54
CA ARG A 67 -17.69 -5.04 -29.20
C ARG A 67 -17.61 -3.52 -29.07
N ASP A 68 -16.92 -2.86 -30.00
CA ASP A 68 -16.62 -1.42 -29.92
C ASP A 68 -17.87 -0.56 -30.17
N ALA A 69 -18.83 -1.06 -30.96
CA ALA A 69 -20.14 -0.44 -31.19
C ALA A 69 -21.10 -0.52 -29.99
N GLY A 70 -20.68 -1.10 -28.85
CA GLY A 70 -21.52 -1.27 -27.66
C GLY A 70 -22.74 -2.17 -27.88
N ARG A 71 -22.75 -2.94 -28.98
CA ARG A 71 -23.81 -3.91 -29.32
C ARG A 71 -23.64 -5.23 -28.57
N VAL A 72 -22.50 -5.37 -27.90
CA VAL A 72 -22.19 -6.31 -26.84
C VAL A 72 -21.91 -5.45 -25.60
N PRO A 73 -22.52 -5.71 -24.41
CA PRO A 73 -22.29 -4.90 -23.22
C PRO A 73 -20.79 -4.71 -22.93
N ARG A 74 -20.37 -3.48 -22.59
CA ARG A 74 -19.02 -3.24 -22.05
C ARG A 74 -18.98 -3.81 -20.64
N GLY A 75 -18.08 -4.78 -20.44
CA GLY A 75 -18.09 -5.71 -19.32
C GLY A 75 -18.39 -7.09 -19.90
N LEU A 76 -17.39 -7.98 -19.90
CA LEU A 76 -17.60 -9.39 -20.20
C LEU A 76 -18.66 -9.92 -19.25
N GLY A 77 -19.90 -9.95 -19.73
CA GLY A 77 -21.04 -10.54 -19.04
C GLY A 77 -20.90 -12.06 -19.08
N THR A 78 -19.92 -12.61 -18.39
CA THR A 78 -20.14 -13.90 -17.75
C THR A 78 -21.06 -13.58 -16.58
N LYS A 79 -22.33 -14.00 -16.68
CA LYS A 79 -23.26 -13.94 -15.56
C LYS A 79 -22.56 -14.61 -14.37
N ALA A 80 -22.14 -13.83 -13.37
CA ALA A 80 -21.49 -14.38 -12.19
C ALA A 80 -22.45 -15.40 -11.56
N TRP A 81 -21.92 -16.57 -11.19
CA TRP A 81 -22.76 -17.59 -10.57
C TRP A 81 -23.36 -17.02 -9.28
N PRO A 82 -24.68 -17.17 -9.06
CA PRO A 82 -25.33 -16.59 -7.90
C PRO A 82 -24.78 -17.22 -6.61
N PRO A 83 -24.74 -16.47 -5.51
CA PRO A 83 -24.43 -17.04 -4.20
C PRO A 83 -25.38 -18.20 -3.88
N PHE A 84 -24.88 -19.25 -3.22
CA PHE A 84 -25.69 -20.42 -2.89
C PHE A 84 -26.97 -20.09 -2.08
N TRP A 85 -26.90 -19.05 -1.24
CA TRP A 85 -27.98 -18.62 -0.35
C TRP A 85 -28.93 -17.58 -0.97
N SER A 86 -28.81 -17.24 -2.25
CA SER A 86 -29.70 -16.24 -2.84
C SER A 86 -31.14 -16.77 -2.89
N GLU A 87 -32.05 -16.14 -2.17
CA GLU A 87 -33.50 -16.45 -2.13
C GLU A 87 -34.22 -16.24 -3.48
N ASN A 88 -33.51 -15.81 -4.53
CA ASN A 88 -34.09 -15.65 -5.87
C ASN A 88 -34.40 -17.02 -6.51
N GLU A 89 -35.66 -17.41 -6.45
CA GLU A 89 -36.21 -18.70 -6.91
C GLU A 89 -36.15 -18.95 -8.44
N HIS A 90 -35.60 -18.04 -9.25
CA HIS A 90 -35.55 -18.17 -10.72
C HIS A 90 -34.14 -18.04 -11.30
N VAL A 91 -33.22 -18.89 -10.85
CA VAL A 91 -31.96 -19.13 -11.57
C VAL A 91 -32.23 -20.13 -12.70
N PRO A 92 -32.00 -19.77 -13.98
CA PRO A 92 -32.26 -20.66 -15.11
C PRO A 92 -31.35 -21.88 -15.05
N VAL A 93 -31.88 -23.02 -15.50
CA VAL A 93 -31.12 -24.25 -15.65
C VAL A 93 -30.18 -24.10 -16.83
N GLU A 94 -28.89 -24.33 -16.60
CA GLU A 94 -27.88 -24.23 -17.65
C GLU A 94 -27.98 -25.41 -18.62
N PRO A 95 -27.70 -25.19 -19.92
CA PRO A 95 -27.68 -26.25 -20.90
C PRO A 95 -26.59 -27.28 -20.58
N SER A 96 -26.77 -28.51 -21.06
CA SER A 96 -25.73 -29.53 -20.94
C SER A 96 -24.48 -29.12 -21.72
N PRO A 97 -23.27 -29.45 -21.23
CA PRO A 97 -22.03 -29.23 -21.98
C PRO A 97 -22.06 -29.88 -23.36
N GLU A 98 -21.39 -29.23 -24.33
CA GLU A 98 -21.22 -29.80 -25.67
C GLU A 98 -20.48 -31.14 -25.61
N LEU A 99 -20.93 -32.11 -26.42
CA LEU A 99 -20.28 -33.42 -26.51
C LEU A 99 -18.90 -33.29 -27.15
N SER A 100 -17.95 -34.12 -26.69
CA SER A 100 -16.62 -34.18 -27.30
C SER A 100 -16.63 -34.93 -28.64
N PRO A 101 -15.61 -34.74 -29.50
CA PRO A 101 -15.47 -35.52 -30.73
C PRO A 101 -15.50 -37.04 -30.49
N GLN A 102 -14.81 -37.53 -29.46
CA GLN A 102 -14.76 -38.95 -29.14
C GLN A 102 -16.11 -39.50 -28.64
N GLN A 103 -16.90 -38.69 -27.93
CA GLN A 103 -18.28 -39.06 -27.57
C GLN A 103 -19.16 -39.15 -28.83
N ILE A 104 -19.05 -38.17 -29.73
CA ILE A 104 -19.80 -38.14 -31.00
C ILE A 104 -19.46 -39.37 -31.86
N GLU A 105 -18.18 -39.76 -31.93
CA GLU A 105 -17.73 -40.98 -32.63
C GLU A 105 -18.38 -42.25 -32.07
N GLN A 106 -18.62 -42.31 -30.76
CA GLN A 106 -19.32 -43.42 -30.10
C GLN A 106 -20.86 -43.31 -30.19
N GLY A 107 -21.36 -42.38 -31.02
CA GLY A 107 -22.79 -42.16 -31.24
C GLY A 107 -23.51 -41.58 -30.02
N ALA A 108 -22.80 -40.78 -29.20
CA ALA A 108 -23.34 -40.23 -27.96
C ALA A 108 -24.61 -39.41 -28.18
N GLN A 109 -25.58 -39.60 -27.29
CA GLN A 109 -26.76 -38.77 -27.14
C GLN A 109 -26.91 -38.35 -25.67
N LEU A 110 -27.43 -37.15 -25.46
CA LEU A 110 -27.81 -36.70 -24.13
C LEU A 110 -29.12 -37.39 -23.72
N GLN A 111 -29.08 -38.17 -22.65
CA GLN A 111 -30.24 -38.89 -22.12
C GLN A 111 -30.32 -38.69 -20.61
N SER A 112 -31.55 -38.66 -20.08
CA SER A 112 -31.77 -38.64 -18.63
C SER A 112 -31.55 -40.04 -18.07
N LEU A 113 -30.74 -40.15 -17.02
CA LEU A 113 -30.46 -41.40 -16.33
C LEU A 113 -31.22 -41.54 -15.00
N ARG A 114 -32.36 -40.86 -14.85
CA ARG A 114 -33.16 -40.81 -13.60
C ARG A 114 -33.60 -42.14 -12.99
N ASP A 115 -33.59 -43.22 -13.76
CA ASP A 115 -33.92 -44.57 -13.29
C ASP A 115 -32.84 -45.15 -12.36
N PHE A 116 -31.64 -44.56 -12.37
CA PHE A 116 -30.56 -44.92 -11.46
C PHE A 116 -30.58 -44.06 -10.19
N PRO A 117 -30.19 -44.61 -9.03
CA PRO A 117 -30.18 -43.86 -7.78
C PRO A 117 -29.14 -42.72 -7.84
N VAL A 118 -29.49 -41.54 -7.31
CA VAL A 118 -28.55 -40.40 -7.25
C VAL A 118 -27.41 -40.69 -6.28
N TYR A 119 -27.75 -41.11 -5.06
CA TYR A 119 -26.82 -41.46 -4.00
C TYR A 119 -27.37 -42.65 -3.20
N ARG A 120 -26.48 -43.48 -2.66
CA ARG A 120 -26.81 -44.65 -1.84
C ARG A 120 -26.06 -44.63 -0.51
N ALA A 121 -26.74 -44.28 0.57
CA ALA A 121 -26.14 -44.20 1.91
C ALA A 121 -25.69 -45.57 2.45
N ASP A 122 -26.34 -46.65 2.02
CA ASP A 122 -26.01 -48.04 2.34
C ASP A 122 -24.74 -48.52 1.60
N VAL A 123 -24.40 -47.88 0.48
CA VAL A 123 -23.26 -48.26 -0.38
C VAL A 123 -22.40 -47.02 -0.65
N ARG A 124 -21.57 -46.66 0.34
CA ARG A 124 -20.62 -45.55 0.21
C ARG A 124 -19.56 -45.87 -0.84
N LEU A 125 -19.29 -44.89 -1.70
CA LEU A 125 -18.16 -44.93 -2.62
C LEU A 125 -16.87 -44.61 -1.86
N VAL A 126 -15.78 -45.29 -2.21
CA VAL A 126 -14.42 -45.07 -1.71
C VAL A 126 -13.46 -44.84 -2.87
N GLY A 127 -12.23 -44.39 -2.57
CA GLY A 127 -11.22 -44.21 -3.62
C GLY A 127 -10.93 -45.55 -4.30
N GLY A 128 -11.05 -45.61 -5.62
CA GLY A 128 -11.01 -46.87 -6.37
C GLY A 128 -12.36 -47.26 -7.00
N ASP A 129 -13.49 -46.77 -6.51
CA ASP A 129 -14.81 -47.15 -7.02
C ASP A 129 -15.20 -46.43 -8.33
N MET A 130 -14.60 -45.29 -8.65
CA MET A 130 -14.99 -44.46 -9.79
C MET A 130 -14.15 -44.78 -11.02
N GLN A 131 -14.71 -44.60 -12.22
CA GLN A 131 -14.01 -44.80 -13.48
C GLN A 131 -14.14 -43.53 -14.31
N GLN A 132 -13.01 -43.05 -14.81
CA GLN A 132 -12.96 -41.95 -15.75
C GLN A 132 -13.68 -42.33 -17.05
N GLY A 133 -14.54 -41.44 -17.54
CA GLY A 133 -15.19 -41.57 -18.85
C GLY A 133 -14.19 -41.41 -20.00
N CYS A 134 -14.66 -41.55 -21.24
CA CYS A 134 -13.78 -41.48 -22.42
C CYS A 134 -13.11 -40.12 -22.62
N VAL A 135 -13.70 -39.05 -22.08
CA VAL A 135 -13.22 -37.65 -22.24
C VAL A 135 -13.21 -36.85 -20.94
N SER A 136 -13.33 -37.55 -19.82
CA SER A 136 -13.31 -36.97 -18.48
C SER A 136 -11.90 -36.47 -18.13
N ASP A 137 -11.78 -35.52 -17.21
CA ASP A 137 -10.50 -34.99 -16.72
C ASP A 137 -9.96 -35.83 -15.55
N CYS A 138 -8.74 -36.35 -15.67
CA CYS A 138 -8.14 -37.21 -14.65
C CYS A 138 -7.95 -36.50 -13.30
N SER A 139 -7.66 -35.21 -13.31
CA SER A 139 -7.45 -34.42 -12.10
C SER A 139 -8.76 -34.20 -11.32
N PHE A 140 -9.86 -33.94 -12.03
CA PHE A 140 -11.19 -33.86 -11.44
C PHE A 140 -11.67 -35.21 -10.89
N ILE A 141 -11.44 -36.31 -11.63
CA ILE A 141 -11.86 -37.64 -11.15
C ILE A 141 -11.06 -38.04 -9.91
N THR A 142 -9.76 -37.73 -9.91
CA THR A 142 -8.89 -37.88 -8.75
C THR A 142 -9.43 -37.12 -7.54
N ALA A 143 -9.87 -35.88 -7.73
CA ALA A 143 -10.49 -35.09 -6.67
C ALA A 143 -11.76 -35.76 -6.11
N LEU A 144 -12.64 -36.29 -6.97
CA LEU A 144 -13.83 -37.05 -6.53
C LEU A 144 -13.47 -38.32 -5.76
N GLU A 145 -12.45 -39.06 -6.18
CA GLU A 145 -11.98 -40.25 -5.47
C GLU A 145 -11.42 -39.92 -4.08
N ILE A 146 -10.63 -38.85 -3.98
CA ILE A 146 -10.10 -38.36 -2.69
C ILE A 146 -11.24 -37.91 -1.79
N VAL A 147 -12.22 -37.15 -2.30
CA VAL A 147 -13.39 -36.71 -1.54
C VAL A 147 -14.20 -37.91 -1.04
N ALA A 148 -14.43 -38.92 -1.89
CA ALA A 148 -15.15 -40.13 -1.50
C ALA A 148 -14.40 -40.94 -0.42
N GLU A 149 -13.09 -41.13 -0.59
CA GLU A 149 -12.24 -41.78 0.42
C GLU A 149 -12.26 -41.01 1.74
N HIS A 150 -12.14 -39.69 1.69
CA HIS A 150 -12.16 -38.84 2.88
C HIS A 150 -13.50 -38.93 3.63
N ASN A 151 -14.60 -38.90 2.88
CA ASN A 151 -15.96 -39.05 3.40
C ASN A 151 -16.16 -40.42 4.07
N ALA A 152 -15.60 -41.48 3.49
CA ALA A 152 -15.70 -42.82 4.04
C ALA A 152 -14.83 -43.01 5.30
N ARG A 153 -13.61 -42.48 5.29
CA ARG A 153 -12.61 -42.72 6.34
C ARG A 153 -12.82 -41.87 7.58
N TRP A 154 -13.09 -40.59 7.43
CA TRP A 154 -13.27 -39.65 8.54
C TRP A 154 -14.75 -39.28 8.76
N SER A 155 -15.67 -39.93 8.06
CA SER A 155 -17.12 -39.65 8.17
C SER A 155 -17.47 -38.18 7.95
N THR A 156 -16.73 -37.49 7.08
CA THR A 156 -17.11 -36.14 6.65
C THR A 156 -18.36 -36.19 5.78
N ASN A 157 -18.91 -35.02 5.43
CA ASN A 157 -20.04 -34.89 4.50
C ASN A 157 -19.65 -34.23 3.17
N LEU A 158 -18.35 -34.26 2.83
CA LEU A 158 -17.81 -33.55 1.66
C LEU A 158 -18.46 -34.04 0.36
N ALA A 159 -18.65 -35.35 0.19
CA ALA A 159 -19.24 -35.92 -1.02
C ALA A 159 -20.73 -35.58 -1.19
N CYS A 160 -21.46 -35.48 -0.08
CA CYS A 160 -22.92 -35.31 -0.10
C CYS A 160 -23.33 -33.83 -0.09
N ASN A 161 -22.57 -32.93 0.55
CA ASN A 161 -22.91 -31.51 0.73
C ASN A 161 -23.00 -30.69 -0.58
N MET A 162 -22.54 -31.24 -1.70
CA MET A 162 -22.42 -30.52 -2.97
C MET A 162 -23.68 -30.56 -3.83
N LEU A 163 -24.52 -31.60 -3.72
CA LEU A 163 -25.61 -31.86 -4.66
C LEU A 163 -26.98 -31.81 -3.97
N TYR A 164 -27.94 -31.13 -4.60
CA TYR A 164 -29.31 -30.95 -4.12
C TYR A 164 -30.33 -31.28 -5.23
N PRO A 165 -31.54 -31.76 -4.89
CA PRO A 165 -32.14 -31.81 -3.54
C PRO A 165 -31.51 -32.87 -2.63
N GLN A 166 -31.70 -32.69 -1.32
CA GLN A 166 -31.24 -33.63 -0.30
C GLN A 166 -32.41 -34.06 0.59
N GLN A 167 -32.37 -35.31 1.02
CA GLN A 167 -33.24 -35.87 2.06
C GLN A 167 -32.34 -36.36 3.18
N ASP A 168 -32.59 -35.93 4.42
CA ASP A 168 -31.77 -36.29 5.60
C ASP A 168 -30.25 -36.05 5.42
N GLY A 169 -29.90 -34.98 4.68
CA GLY A 169 -28.51 -34.59 4.42
C GLY A 169 -27.78 -35.38 3.32
N VAL A 170 -28.48 -36.28 2.61
CA VAL A 170 -27.93 -37.02 1.46
C VAL A 170 -28.63 -36.62 0.14
N PRO A 171 -27.90 -36.54 -0.98
CA PRO A 171 -28.49 -36.23 -2.28
C PRO A 171 -29.58 -37.23 -2.68
N CYS A 172 -30.70 -36.72 -3.20
CA CYS A 172 -31.83 -37.54 -3.67
C CYS A 172 -32.26 -37.14 -5.08
N ALA A 173 -33.14 -37.94 -5.68
CA ALA A 173 -33.64 -37.68 -7.02
C ALA A 173 -34.46 -36.39 -7.07
N SER A 174 -34.20 -35.55 -8.08
CA SER A 174 -34.99 -34.35 -8.32
C SER A 174 -36.32 -34.66 -9.03
N PRO A 175 -37.47 -34.13 -8.56
CA PRO A 175 -38.78 -34.39 -9.19
C PRO A 175 -38.88 -33.92 -10.65
N ASP A 176 -38.20 -32.83 -11.02
CA ASP A 176 -38.26 -32.22 -12.35
C ASP A 176 -37.01 -32.50 -13.20
N GLY A 177 -36.05 -33.26 -12.67
CA GLY A 177 -34.76 -33.53 -13.31
C GLY A 177 -33.75 -32.38 -13.21
N THR A 178 -34.05 -31.34 -12.43
CA THR A 178 -33.14 -30.21 -12.17
C THR A 178 -32.41 -30.39 -10.85
N TYR A 179 -31.09 -30.24 -10.87
CA TYR A 179 -30.25 -30.32 -9.68
C TYR A 179 -29.56 -28.99 -9.42
N LYS A 180 -29.39 -28.65 -8.14
CA LYS A 180 -28.57 -27.52 -7.69
C LYS A 180 -27.25 -28.07 -7.18
N VAL A 181 -26.15 -27.54 -7.68
CA VAL A 181 -24.80 -27.92 -7.27
C VAL A 181 -24.09 -26.75 -6.63
N LYS A 182 -23.51 -27.01 -5.47
CA LYS A 182 -22.75 -26.08 -4.66
C LYS A 182 -21.26 -26.23 -4.99
N LEU A 183 -20.66 -25.18 -5.56
CA LEU A 183 -19.23 -25.13 -5.89
C LEU A 183 -18.61 -23.85 -5.28
N TYR A 184 -17.39 -23.95 -4.78
CA TYR A 184 -16.65 -22.82 -4.20
C TYR A 184 -15.82 -22.12 -5.29
N MET A 185 -16.09 -20.84 -5.54
CA MET A 185 -15.39 -20.05 -6.56
C MET A 185 -15.35 -18.58 -6.14
N HIS A 186 -14.20 -17.93 -6.33
CA HIS A 186 -13.97 -16.52 -6.01
C HIS A 186 -14.31 -16.22 -4.54
N GLY A 187 -13.67 -16.98 -3.64
CA GLY A 187 -13.81 -16.83 -2.19
C GLY A 187 -15.21 -17.09 -1.62
N SER A 188 -16.11 -17.73 -2.36
CA SER A 188 -17.49 -17.94 -1.91
C SER A 188 -18.21 -19.10 -2.58
N LEU A 189 -19.27 -19.58 -1.93
CA LEU A 189 -20.11 -20.66 -2.42
C LEU A 189 -21.10 -20.17 -3.49
N ARG A 190 -21.06 -20.82 -4.64
CA ARG A 190 -21.88 -20.53 -5.82
C ARG A 190 -22.88 -21.65 -6.08
N CYS A 191 -24.04 -21.28 -6.62
CA CYS A 191 -25.09 -22.23 -7.03
C CYS A 191 -25.09 -22.42 -8.55
N ILE A 192 -24.95 -23.67 -8.99
CA ILE A 192 -25.02 -24.05 -10.39
C ILE A 192 -26.26 -24.92 -10.61
N HIS A 193 -27.15 -24.50 -11.51
CA HIS A 193 -28.36 -25.25 -11.82
C HIS A 193 -28.13 -26.07 -13.08
N ILE A 194 -28.26 -27.40 -13.00
CA ILE A 194 -28.06 -28.31 -14.12
C ILE A 194 -29.28 -29.22 -14.30
N ASN A 195 -29.51 -29.67 -15.53
CA ASN A 195 -30.46 -30.76 -15.80
C ASN A 195 -29.76 -32.14 -15.66
N ASP A 196 -30.52 -33.23 -15.72
CA ASP A 196 -30.06 -34.61 -15.57
C ASP A 196 -29.65 -35.31 -16.88
N MET A 197 -29.56 -34.58 -17.98
CA MET A 197 -29.19 -35.13 -19.29
C MET A 197 -27.68 -35.37 -19.36
N LEU A 198 -27.27 -36.64 -19.45
CA LEU A 198 -25.88 -37.09 -19.45
C LEU A 198 -25.53 -37.80 -20.77
N PRO A 199 -24.25 -37.83 -21.18
CA PRO A 199 -23.83 -38.44 -22.43
C PRO A 199 -23.86 -39.97 -22.34
N VAL A 200 -24.62 -40.60 -23.23
CA VAL A 200 -24.80 -42.06 -23.32
C VAL A 200 -24.51 -42.50 -24.76
N SER A 201 -23.73 -43.56 -24.94
CA SER A 201 -23.40 -44.13 -26.25
C SER A 201 -24.64 -44.72 -26.95
N ARG A 202 -24.51 -45.06 -28.24
CA ARG A 202 -25.55 -45.79 -28.97
C ARG A 202 -25.95 -47.11 -28.28
N ASP A 203 -25.02 -47.75 -27.59
CA ASP A 203 -25.21 -49.03 -26.91
C ASP A 203 -25.69 -48.88 -25.46
N GLY A 204 -26.02 -47.66 -25.02
CA GLY A 204 -26.52 -47.40 -23.66
C GLY A 204 -25.42 -47.26 -22.60
N LEU A 205 -24.14 -47.20 -22.99
CA LEU A 205 -23.03 -47.04 -22.05
C LEU A 205 -22.84 -45.57 -21.67
N TRP A 206 -22.63 -45.28 -20.39
CA TRP A 206 -22.35 -43.91 -19.95
C TRP A 206 -20.95 -43.51 -20.42
N LEU A 207 -20.86 -42.32 -21.01
CA LEU A 207 -19.64 -41.72 -21.57
C LEU A 207 -19.12 -40.55 -20.73
N CYS A 208 -19.52 -40.54 -19.46
CA CYS A 208 -19.10 -39.62 -18.40
C CYS A 208 -18.62 -40.44 -17.20
N THR A 209 -18.18 -39.75 -16.15
CA THR A 209 -17.70 -40.36 -14.91
C THR A 209 -18.76 -41.26 -14.28
N LYS A 210 -18.38 -42.49 -13.93
CA LYS A 210 -19.32 -43.46 -13.35
C LYS A 210 -18.67 -44.34 -12.29
N PRO A 211 -19.42 -44.86 -11.31
CA PRO A 211 -18.96 -45.95 -10.47
C PRO A 211 -18.81 -47.26 -11.26
N ARG A 212 -17.84 -48.11 -10.92
CA ARG A 212 -17.60 -49.41 -11.59
C ARG A 212 -18.66 -50.47 -11.29
N HIS A 213 -19.09 -50.57 -10.03
CA HIS A 213 -20.00 -51.62 -9.57
C HIS A 213 -21.18 -51.08 -8.74
N LYS A 214 -21.02 -49.89 -8.15
CA LYS A 214 -21.94 -49.28 -7.17
C LYS A 214 -22.70 -48.12 -7.82
N THR A 215 -23.50 -48.42 -8.84
CA THR A 215 -24.14 -47.40 -9.69
C THR A 215 -24.85 -46.32 -8.89
N GLN A 216 -24.39 -45.08 -9.07
CA GLN A 216 -24.88 -43.85 -8.44
C GLN A 216 -24.60 -42.68 -9.39
N LEU A 217 -25.53 -41.72 -9.51
CA LEU A 217 -25.42 -40.62 -10.48
C LEU A 217 -24.62 -39.41 -9.98
N TRP A 218 -24.46 -39.23 -8.68
CA TRP A 218 -23.83 -38.03 -8.13
C TRP A 218 -22.45 -37.70 -8.74
N PRO A 219 -21.55 -38.65 -9.07
CA PRO A 219 -20.26 -38.30 -9.68
C PRO A 219 -20.43 -37.67 -11.08
N ALA A 220 -21.31 -38.24 -11.90
CA ALA A 220 -21.60 -37.74 -13.25
C ALA A 220 -22.27 -36.35 -13.22
N LEU A 221 -23.18 -36.14 -12.26
CA LEU A 221 -23.84 -34.84 -12.07
C LEU A 221 -22.86 -33.77 -11.60
N LEU A 222 -21.91 -34.10 -10.71
CA LEU A 222 -20.87 -33.16 -10.29
C LEU A 222 -19.88 -32.85 -11.41
N GLU A 223 -19.48 -33.84 -12.21
CA GLU A 223 -18.66 -33.61 -13.42
C GLU A 223 -19.36 -32.64 -14.38
N LYS A 224 -20.65 -32.88 -14.65
CA LYS A 224 -21.44 -31.97 -15.48
C LYS A 224 -21.47 -30.55 -14.90
N ALA A 225 -21.75 -30.42 -13.61
CA ALA A 225 -21.79 -29.11 -12.95
C ALA A 225 -20.45 -28.40 -12.99
N TYR A 226 -19.35 -29.14 -12.83
CA TYR A 226 -17.99 -28.61 -12.96
C TYR A 226 -17.74 -28.05 -14.35
N LEU A 227 -18.06 -28.82 -15.41
CA LEU A 227 -17.90 -28.38 -16.80
C LEU A 227 -18.78 -27.16 -17.12
N VAL A 228 -20.03 -27.15 -16.64
CA VAL A 228 -20.93 -25.99 -16.76
C VAL A 228 -20.34 -24.76 -16.07
N ALA A 229 -19.84 -24.93 -14.84
CA ALA A 229 -19.26 -23.84 -14.06
C ALA A 229 -18.01 -23.24 -14.72
N LYS A 230 -17.19 -24.10 -15.35
CA LYS A 230 -16.02 -23.73 -16.16
C LYS A 230 -16.39 -23.24 -17.57
N ARG A 231 -17.68 -23.25 -17.93
CA ARG A 231 -18.21 -22.88 -19.26
C ARG A 231 -17.53 -23.67 -20.39
N SER A 232 -17.26 -24.95 -20.14
CA SER A 232 -16.59 -25.85 -21.09
C SER A 232 -17.51 -26.97 -21.58
N GLY A 233 -17.06 -27.66 -22.64
CA GLY A 233 -17.66 -28.90 -23.13
C GLY A 233 -17.00 -30.14 -22.52
N TYR A 234 -17.46 -31.32 -22.92
CA TYR A 234 -16.82 -32.59 -22.54
C TYR A 234 -15.46 -32.81 -23.23
N ALA A 235 -15.00 -31.90 -24.10
CA ALA A 235 -13.65 -31.91 -24.66
C ALA A 235 -12.63 -31.15 -23.78
N PHE A 236 -12.97 -30.86 -22.53
CA PHE A 236 -12.15 -30.14 -21.57
C PHE A 236 -10.78 -30.81 -21.36
N ARG A 237 -9.69 -30.05 -21.58
CA ARG A 237 -8.32 -30.57 -21.50
C ARG A 237 -7.71 -30.33 -20.13
N GLY A 238 -7.97 -31.25 -19.20
CA GLY A 238 -7.23 -31.35 -17.95
C GLY A 238 -7.33 -30.13 -17.02
N SER A 239 -6.99 -30.32 -15.76
CA SER A 239 -6.82 -29.23 -14.80
C SER A 239 -5.87 -29.65 -13.68
N HIS A 240 -5.90 -28.95 -12.54
CA HIS A 240 -5.08 -29.26 -11.38
C HIS A 240 -5.96 -29.73 -10.24
N SER A 241 -5.69 -30.94 -9.73
CA SER A 241 -6.56 -31.60 -8.76
C SER A 241 -6.73 -30.81 -7.45
N SER A 242 -5.74 -30.02 -7.03
CA SER A 242 -5.90 -29.13 -5.86
C SER A 242 -6.88 -27.99 -6.11
N MET A 243 -6.97 -27.49 -7.34
CA MET A 243 -7.97 -26.48 -7.73
C MET A 243 -9.36 -27.10 -7.81
N ASP A 244 -9.46 -28.34 -8.29
CA ASP A 244 -10.72 -29.09 -8.34
C ASP A 244 -11.24 -29.39 -6.93
N LEU A 245 -10.36 -29.85 -6.04
CA LEU A 245 -10.66 -30.05 -4.63
C LEU A 245 -11.08 -28.73 -3.96
N TYR A 246 -10.40 -27.62 -4.25
CA TYR A 246 -10.82 -26.30 -3.76
C TYR A 246 -12.22 -25.94 -4.26
N MET A 247 -12.51 -26.15 -5.54
CA MET A 247 -13.83 -25.86 -6.12
C MET A 247 -14.94 -26.76 -5.58
N LEU A 248 -14.64 -28.01 -5.26
CA LEU A 248 -15.60 -28.97 -4.68
C LEU A 248 -15.84 -28.71 -3.18
N THR A 249 -14.79 -28.36 -2.43
CA THR A 249 -14.82 -28.43 -0.95
C THR A 249 -14.60 -27.09 -0.25
N GLY A 250 -14.03 -26.09 -0.92
CA GLY A 250 -13.54 -24.85 -0.32
C GLY A 250 -12.25 -25.02 0.51
N TRP A 251 -11.59 -26.19 0.46
CA TRP A 251 -10.35 -26.43 1.21
C TRP A 251 -9.15 -25.76 0.55
N ILE A 252 -8.29 -25.16 1.37
CA ILE A 252 -7.25 -24.21 0.96
C ILE A 252 -6.20 -24.93 0.09
N PRO A 253 -6.04 -24.58 -1.20
CA PRO A 253 -5.14 -25.30 -2.10
C PRO A 253 -3.70 -24.83 -1.95
N GLU A 254 -2.75 -25.77 -1.89
CA GLU A 254 -1.31 -25.54 -1.89
C GLU A 254 -0.65 -26.43 -2.97
N TYR A 255 0.27 -25.83 -3.72
CA TYR A 255 1.13 -26.53 -4.66
C TYR A 255 2.54 -26.59 -4.06
N ILE A 256 3.07 -27.80 -3.88
CA ILE A 256 4.41 -28.01 -3.32
C ILE A 256 5.27 -28.75 -4.35
N PRO A 257 6.17 -28.05 -5.06
CA PRO A 257 7.12 -28.70 -5.96
C PRO A 257 8.10 -29.56 -5.15
N MET A 258 8.37 -30.78 -5.63
CA MET A 258 9.26 -31.75 -5.00
C MET A 258 10.65 -31.81 -5.64
N ASP A 259 10.80 -31.26 -6.84
CA ASP A 259 12.04 -31.19 -7.61
C ASP A 259 12.93 -29.99 -7.22
N GLU A 260 12.41 -29.06 -6.42
CA GLU A 260 13.18 -27.90 -5.97
C GLU A 260 14.29 -28.27 -4.96
N PRO A 261 15.51 -27.68 -5.07
CA PRO A 261 16.61 -27.92 -4.13
C PRO A 261 16.29 -27.57 -2.67
N THR A 262 15.31 -26.70 -2.46
CA THR A 262 14.83 -26.20 -1.16
C THR A 262 13.81 -27.13 -0.50
N PHE A 263 13.35 -28.18 -1.19
CA PHE A 263 12.31 -29.08 -0.69
C PHE A 263 12.74 -29.86 0.56
N GLN A 264 12.05 -29.64 1.69
CA GLN A 264 12.35 -30.26 2.97
C GLN A 264 11.58 -31.57 3.19
N SER A 265 11.99 -32.65 2.52
CA SER A 265 11.29 -33.96 2.49
C SER A 265 10.72 -34.43 3.82
N GLU A 266 11.54 -34.52 4.87
CA GLU A 266 11.11 -35.05 6.16
C GLU A 266 10.15 -34.11 6.89
N LYS A 267 10.38 -32.79 6.81
CA LYS A 267 9.47 -31.78 7.39
C LYS A 267 8.11 -31.81 6.67
N THR A 268 8.12 -31.91 5.35
CA THR A 268 6.91 -32.02 4.52
C THR A 268 6.15 -33.30 4.85
N TRP A 269 6.82 -34.44 4.94
CA TRP A 269 6.17 -35.69 5.35
C TRP A 269 5.50 -35.56 6.72
N MET A 270 6.22 -35.06 7.73
CA MET A 270 5.67 -34.94 9.09
C MET A 270 4.43 -34.04 9.10
N ARG A 271 4.50 -32.88 8.43
CA ARG A 271 3.37 -31.95 8.28
C ARG A 271 2.16 -32.62 7.63
N LEU A 272 2.36 -33.33 6.53
CA LEU A 272 1.30 -34.00 5.78
C LEU A 272 0.71 -35.18 6.53
N TYR A 273 1.56 -36.06 7.08
CA TYR A 273 1.13 -37.26 7.78
C TYR A 273 0.30 -36.94 9.02
N GLU A 274 0.73 -35.95 9.82
CA GLU A 274 -0.02 -35.54 11.01
C GLU A 274 -1.38 -34.96 10.67
N ALA A 275 -1.46 -34.08 9.66
CA ALA A 275 -2.72 -33.50 9.22
C ALA A 275 -3.63 -34.55 8.57
N TRP A 276 -3.08 -35.39 7.70
CA TRP A 276 -3.83 -36.45 7.04
C TRP A 276 -4.42 -37.43 8.05
N ARG A 277 -3.68 -37.84 9.09
CA ARG A 277 -4.20 -38.72 10.15
C ARG A 277 -5.42 -38.13 10.86
N ARG A 278 -5.47 -36.80 11.03
CA ARG A 278 -6.59 -36.08 11.64
C ARG A 278 -7.75 -35.83 10.66
N GLY A 279 -7.57 -36.08 9.36
CA GLY A 279 -8.53 -35.70 8.33
C GLY A 279 -8.52 -34.19 8.07
N ASP A 280 -7.38 -33.53 8.26
CA ASP A 280 -7.20 -32.08 8.08
C ASP A 280 -6.60 -31.72 6.71
N CYS A 281 -6.27 -32.71 5.88
CA CYS A 281 -5.84 -32.45 4.51
C CYS A 281 -6.25 -33.56 3.53
N MET A 282 -6.34 -33.17 2.27
CA MET A 282 -6.50 -34.04 1.10
C MET A 282 -5.28 -33.86 0.20
N VAL A 283 -4.81 -34.93 -0.44
CA VAL A 283 -3.55 -34.88 -1.20
C VAL A 283 -3.68 -35.63 -2.52
N ALA A 284 -3.28 -34.98 -3.59
CA ALA A 284 -3.03 -35.58 -4.89
C ALA A 284 -1.56 -35.41 -5.30
N LEU A 285 -1.13 -36.17 -6.30
CA LEU A 285 0.19 -36.15 -6.90
C LEU A 285 0.07 -35.89 -8.39
N SER A 286 1.04 -35.17 -8.96
CA SER A 286 1.18 -35.00 -10.41
C SER A 286 2.46 -35.65 -10.91
N THR A 287 2.37 -36.26 -12.09
CA THR A 287 3.53 -36.80 -12.82
C THR A 287 3.99 -35.84 -13.90
N ASN A 288 5.31 -35.82 -14.13
CA ASN A 288 5.90 -35.06 -15.23
C ASN A 288 5.79 -35.82 -16.58
N ALA A 289 6.34 -35.25 -17.65
CA ALA A 289 6.35 -35.88 -18.98
C ALA A 289 7.36 -37.03 -19.14
N ALA A 290 8.30 -37.19 -18.20
CA ALA A 290 9.45 -38.10 -18.28
C ALA A 290 9.47 -39.10 -17.12
N VAL A 291 8.31 -39.66 -16.77
CA VAL A 291 8.20 -40.62 -15.67
C VAL A 291 8.90 -41.93 -16.02
N ASP A 292 9.89 -42.31 -15.21
CA ASP A 292 10.70 -43.53 -15.36
C ASP A 292 10.16 -44.69 -14.49
N TYR A 293 8.84 -44.79 -14.38
CA TYR A 293 8.15 -45.86 -13.66
C TYR A 293 7.13 -46.51 -14.59
N ALA A 294 7.31 -47.81 -14.86
CA ALA A 294 6.52 -48.54 -15.86
C ALA A 294 4.99 -48.57 -15.58
N ASP A 295 4.60 -48.43 -14.31
CA ASP A 295 3.19 -48.48 -13.89
C ASP A 295 2.54 -47.09 -13.75
N LEU A 296 3.27 -46.02 -14.09
CA LEU A 296 2.80 -44.64 -13.96
C LEU A 296 2.71 -43.94 -15.33
N GLU A 297 1.56 -43.34 -15.56
CA GLU A 297 1.27 -42.51 -16.72
C GLU A 297 1.91 -41.12 -16.61
N PRO A 298 2.53 -40.60 -17.69
CA PRO A 298 3.09 -39.26 -17.73
C PRO A 298 1.99 -38.19 -17.81
N LEU A 299 2.28 -36.98 -17.29
CA LEU A 299 1.34 -35.83 -17.30
C LEU A 299 -0.05 -36.18 -16.73
N HIS A 300 -0.07 -36.93 -15.64
CA HIS A 300 -1.27 -37.53 -15.06
C HIS A 300 -1.39 -37.23 -13.56
N CYS A 301 -2.60 -37.39 -13.02
CA CYS A 301 -2.88 -37.12 -11.62
C CYS A 301 -3.28 -38.39 -10.86
N TYR A 302 -2.80 -38.51 -9.63
CA TYR A 302 -3.05 -39.64 -8.74
C TYR A 302 -3.51 -39.16 -7.36
N GLY A 303 -4.47 -39.84 -6.75
CA GLY A 303 -4.93 -39.50 -5.41
C GLY A 303 -4.21 -40.30 -4.33
N ILE A 304 -3.84 -39.67 -3.21
CA ILE A 304 -3.33 -40.40 -2.04
C ILE A 304 -4.51 -40.94 -1.23
N LEU A 305 -4.61 -42.27 -1.15
CA LEU A 305 -5.64 -42.95 -0.36
C LEU A 305 -5.17 -43.34 1.03
N ALA A 306 -3.86 -43.58 1.22
CA ALA A 306 -3.32 -43.93 2.53
C ALA A 306 -1.88 -43.45 2.71
N LEU A 307 -1.59 -42.97 3.92
CA LEU A 307 -0.24 -42.75 4.42
C LEU A 307 -0.01 -43.66 5.63
N SER A 308 1.14 -44.32 5.68
CA SER A 308 1.56 -45.14 6.81
C SER A 308 3.02 -44.84 7.17
N ALA A 309 3.31 -44.80 8.45
CA ALA A 309 4.66 -44.67 8.97
C ALA A 309 4.92 -45.74 10.04
N GLN A 310 5.97 -46.55 9.84
CA GLN A 310 6.47 -47.51 10.84
C GLN A 310 7.98 -47.36 10.95
N GLY A 311 8.47 -46.83 12.08
CA GLY A 311 9.90 -46.51 12.22
C GLY A 311 10.35 -45.45 11.21
N GLN A 312 11.33 -45.80 10.36
CA GLN A 312 11.77 -44.96 9.24
C GLN A 312 11.03 -45.25 7.93
N ASP A 313 10.23 -46.31 7.87
CA ASP A 313 9.51 -46.70 6.66
C ASP A 313 8.27 -45.81 6.49
N ARG A 314 8.29 -45.04 5.42
CA ARG A 314 7.22 -44.12 5.01
C ARG A 314 6.59 -44.67 3.74
N ILE A 315 5.32 -45.07 3.82
CA ILE A 315 4.60 -45.76 2.75
C ILE A 315 3.38 -44.93 2.32
N VAL A 316 3.21 -44.81 1.00
CA VAL A 316 2.11 -44.10 0.36
C VAL A 316 1.34 -45.07 -0.53
N THR A 317 0.00 -45.08 -0.39
CA THR A 317 -0.90 -45.78 -1.31
C THR A 317 -1.61 -44.74 -2.17
N ILE A 318 -1.43 -44.86 -3.49
CA ILE A 318 -2.00 -43.96 -4.49
C ILE A 318 -3.03 -44.69 -5.35
N ILE A 319 -3.91 -43.94 -6.01
CA ILE A 319 -4.91 -44.46 -6.95
C ILE A 319 -4.80 -43.78 -8.31
N ASN A 320 -4.84 -44.59 -9.37
CA ASN A 320 -4.97 -44.13 -10.74
C ASN A 320 -6.47 -43.98 -11.11
N PRO A 321 -6.94 -42.79 -11.55
CA PRO A 321 -8.32 -42.62 -12.03
C PRO A 321 -8.60 -43.34 -13.36
N TRP A 322 -7.56 -43.63 -14.16
CA TRP A 322 -7.66 -44.47 -15.36
C TRP A 322 -7.72 -45.95 -14.98
N LYS A 323 -8.87 -46.55 -15.30
CA LYS A 323 -9.16 -47.95 -14.95
C LYS A 323 -9.53 -48.75 -16.20
N THR A 324 -8.62 -48.73 -17.16
CA THR A 324 -8.76 -49.35 -18.49
C THR A 324 -8.25 -50.80 -18.54
N SER A 325 -7.48 -51.27 -17.55
CA SER A 325 -6.93 -52.63 -17.46
C SER A 325 -7.38 -53.39 -16.19
N ASP A 326 -7.22 -54.72 -16.16
CA ASP A 326 -7.51 -55.57 -14.98
C ASP A 326 -6.40 -55.51 -13.89
N VAL A 327 -5.42 -54.62 -14.03
CA VAL A 327 -4.30 -54.46 -13.09
C VAL A 327 -4.74 -53.64 -11.86
N SER A 328 -4.12 -53.89 -10.70
CA SER A 328 -4.40 -53.12 -9.48
C SER A 328 -4.14 -51.62 -9.69
N HIS A 329 -5.21 -50.84 -9.80
CA HIS A 329 -5.16 -49.37 -9.92
C HIS A 329 -4.64 -48.67 -8.66
N ARG A 330 -4.55 -49.42 -7.54
CA ARG A 330 -3.92 -48.98 -6.31
C ARG A 330 -2.47 -49.41 -6.34
N VAL A 331 -1.58 -48.43 -6.22
CA VAL A 331 -0.13 -48.66 -6.16
C VAL A 331 0.34 -48.24 -4.77
N THR A 332 1.18 -49.07 -4.15
CA THR A 332 1.80 -48.74 -2.86
C THR A 332 3.31 -48.63 -3.09
N MET A 333 3.89 -47.53 -2.63
CA MET A 333 5.30 -47.20 -2.85
C MET A 333 5.88 -46.46 -1.65
N SER A 334 7.21 -46.40 -1.56
CA SER A 334 7.86 -45.64 -0.49
C SER A 334 7.76 -44.13 -0.74
N TRP A 335 7.85 -43.34 0.32
CA TRP A 335 7.94 -41.88 0.19
C TRP A 335 9.16 -41.44 -0.63
N ALA A 336 10.26 -42.22 -0.59
CA ALA A 336 11.44 -41.95 -1.40
C ALA A 336 11.13 -42.11 -2.90
N ASP A 337 10.39 -43.15 -3.27
CA ASP A 337 9.97 -43.40 -4.66
C ASP A 337 8.98 -42.33 -5.14
N VAL A 338 8.07 -41.87 -4.27
CA VAL A 338 7.15 -40.77 -4.59
C VAL A 338 7.93 -39.52 -5.02
N ARG A 339 8.98 -39.16 -4.28
CA ARG A 339 9.81 -37.98 -4.64
C ARG A 339 10.59 -38.16 -5.95
N HIS A 340 10.79 -39.39 -6.39
CA HIS A 340 11.49 -39.67 -7.64
C HIS A 340 10.53 -39.73 -8.83
N ALA A 341 9.30 -40.20 -8.60
CA ALA A 341 8.30 -40.45 -9.63
C ALA A 341 7.41 -39.24 -9.94
N PHE A 342 7.20 -38.34 -8.97
CA PHE A 342 6.25 -37.23 -9.05
C PHE A 342 6.96 -35.89 -8.93
N ASP A 343 6.41 -34.85 -9.58
CA ASP A 343 7.00 -33.51 -9.59
C ASP A 343 6.43 -32.60 -8.48
N ALA A 344 5.18 -32.79 -8.08
CA ALA A 344 4.54 -31.95 -7.07
C ALA A 344 3.51 -32.68 -6.20
N LEU A 345 3.33 -32.15 -4.99
CA LEU A 345 2.22 -32.46 -4.10
C LEU A 345 1.14 -31.39 -4.29
N LEU A 346 -0.08 -31.83 -4.55
CA LEU A 346 -1.26 -30.98 -4.69
C LEU A 346 -2.10 -31.18 -3.41
N VAL A 347 -1.99 -30.25 -2.47
CA VAL A 347 -2.56 -30.39 -1.13
C VAL A 347 -3.74 -29.45 -0.95
N ASN A 348 -4.80 -29.90 -0.27
CA ASN A 348 -5.89 -29.06 0.19
C ASN A 348 -6.03 -29.16 1.69
N TRP A 349 -5.89 -28.03 2.39
CA TRP A 349 -5.98 -27.95 3.85
C TRP A 349 -7.39 -27.62 4.31
N ASN A 350 -7.82 -28.29 5.36
CA ASN A 350 -9.07 -28.02 6.03
C ASN A 350 -9.09 -26.56 6.53
N PRO A 351 -10.03 -25.70 6.06
CA PRO A 351 -10.08 -24.30 6.45
C PRO A 351 -10.27 -24.09 7.96
N SER A 352 -10.85 -25.05 8.68
CA SER A 352 -11.01 -24.96 10.14
C SER A 352 -9.69 -24.92 10.93
N LEU A 353 -8.56 -25.23 10.29
CA LEU A 353 -7.23 -24.98 10.84
C LEU A 353 -6.94 -23.47 11.04
N TYR A 354 -7.68 -22.62 10.33
CA TYR A 354 -7.61 -21.16 10.34
C TYR A 354 -9.02 -20.58 10.57
N PRO A 355 -9.42 -20.37 11.84
CA PRO A 355 -10.77 -19.90 12.17
C PRO A 355 -11.12 -18.54 11.56
N GLU A 356 -10.11 -17.73 11.22
CA GLU A 356 -10.28 -16.38 10.72
C GLU A 356 -9.95 -16.35 9.23
N MET A 357 -10.91 -15.89 8.42
CA MET A 357 -10.81 -15.79 6.97
C MET A 357 -11.40 -14.45 6.52
N GLN A 358 -10.67 -13.70 5.71
CA GLN A 358 -11.19 -12.50 5.04
C GLN A 358 -10.75 -12.47 3.58
N SER A 359 -11.68 -12.13 2.69
CA SER A 359 -11.44 -12.06 1.24
C SER A 359 -11.70 -10.67 0.71
N ILE A 360 -10.87 -10.23 -0.24
CA ILE A 360 -11.02 -8.98 -0.97
C ILE A 360 -11.02 -9.30 -2.46
N GLN A 361 -11.93 -8.65 -3.18
CA GLN A 361 -12.00 -8.73 -4.64
C GLN A 361 -11.27 -7.52 -5.24
N GLY A 362 -10.47 -7.77 -6.28
CA GLY A 362 -9.73 -6.75 -7.01
C GLY A 362 -9.80 -6.98 -8.51
N VAL A 363 -9.39 -5.99 -9.30
CA VAL A 363 -9.30 -6.09 -10.76
C VAL A 363 -8.01 -5.42 -11.22
N TRP A 364 -7.18 -6.11 -11.98
CA TRP A 364 -6.10 -5.48 -12.74
C TRP A 364 -6.68 -4.86 -14.00
N GLU A 365 -6.77 -3.53 -14.12
CA GLU A 365 -7.34 -2.89 -15.31
C GLU A 365 -6.30 -2.69 -16.42
N ALA A 366 -6.74 -2.86 -17.67
CA ALA A 366 -5.96 -2.72 -18.91
C ALA A 366 -5.11 -1.44 -19.05
N GLN A 367 -5.63 -0.33 -18.53
CA GLN A 367 -5.05 1.01 -18.67
C GLN A 367 -4.51 1.57 -17.35
N SER A 368 -4.64 0.82 -16.26
CA SER A 368 -4.19 1.26 -14.96
C SER A 368 -2.71 0.92 -14.75
N ASP A 369 -2.02 1.80 -14.03
CA ASP A 369 -0.68 1.54 -13.51
C ASP A 369 -0.64 0.37 -12.47
N SER A 370 -1.77 -0.28 -12.21
CA SER A 370 -1.91 -1.41 -11.27
C SER A 370 -1.45 -2.76 -11.84
N ALA A 371 -1.36 -2.88 -13.17
CA ALA A 371 -0.99 -4.10 -13.88
C ALA A 371 0.53 -4.19 -14.13
N VAL A 372 1.32 -3.95 -13.09
CA VAL A 372 2.78 -3.80 -13.24
C VAL A 372 3.54 -4.90 -12.50
N ARG A 373 4.59 -5.42 -13.16
CA ARG A 373 5.57 -6.32 -12.58
C ARG A 373 6.41 -5.58 -11.54
N LEU A 374 6.75 -6.23 -10.42
CA LEU A 374 7.42 -5.57 -9.29
C LEU A 374 8.87 -5.15 -9.56
N ASP A 375 9.44 -5.47 -10.73
CA ASP A 375 10.75 -5.01 -11.19
C ASP A 375 10.66 -3.87 -12.22
N ASP A 376 9.45 -3.39 -12.53
CA ASP A 376 9.22 -2.20 -13.34
C ASP A 376 9.15 -0.95 -12.44
N VAL A 377 9.52 0.20 -13.00
CA VAL A 377 9.70 1.52 -12.36
C VAL A 377 8.44 2.04 -11.63
N ARG A 378 7.31 1.35 -11.77
CA ARG A 378 5.96 1.71 -11.30
C ARG A 378 5.49 0.84 -10.11
N THR A 379 6.40 0.21 -9.37
CA THR A 379 6.11 -0.73 -8.27
C THR A 379 5.09 -0.25 -7.22
N ALA A 380 5.09 1.02 -6.79
CA ALA A 380 4.09 1.50 -5.79
C ALA A 380 2.67 1.63 -6.34
N GLN A 381 2.53 1.59 -7.67
CA GLN A 381 1.25 1.70 -8.34
C GLN A 381 0.53 0.34 -8.43
N THR A 382 1.22 -0.77 -8.13
CA THR A 382 0.60 -2.09 -7.95
C THR A 382 -0.45 -2.06 -6.85
N GLU A 383 -1.47 -2.92 -6.96
CA GLU A 383 -2.47 -3.01 -5.89
C GLU A 383 -1.84 -3.57 -4.62
N GLN A 384 -2.08 -2.87 -3.51
CA GLN A 384 -1.55 -3.23 -2.21
C GLN A 384 -2.65 -3.30 -1.17
N TYR A 385 -2.46 -4.23 -0.24
CA TYR A 385 -3.40 -4.54 0.81
C TYR A 385 -2.69 -4.50 2.16
N HIS A 386 -3.42 -4.12 3.20
CA HIS A 386 -2.94 -4.15 4.57
C HIS A 386 -3.59 -5.30 5.31
N LEU A 387 -2.76 -6.11 5.93
CA LEU A 387 -3.15 -7.13 6.88
C LEU A 387 -2.67 -6.72 8.28
N LEU A 388 -3.60 -6.57 9.21
CA LEU A 388 -3.34 -6.31 10.61
C LEU A 388 -3.87 -7.47 11.45
N LEU A 389 -2.99 -8.15 12.16
CA LEU A 389 -3.31 -9.17 13.14
C LEU A 389 -3.52 -8.53 14.51
N GLN A 390 -4.46 -9.06 15.30
CA GLN A 390 -4.68 -8.57 16.66
C GLN A 390 -3.50 -8.87 17.61
N HIS A 391 -2.77 -9.97 17.37
CA HIS A 391 -1.58 -10.37 18.11
C HIS A 391 -0.65 -11.21 17.21
N VAL A 392 0.59 -11.39 17.64
CA VAL A 392 1.55 -12.27 16.95
C VAL A 392 1.04 -13.70 17.00
N VAL A 393 1.15 -14.41 15.88
CA VAL A 393 0.67 -15.78 15.71
C VAL A 393 1.84 -16.76 15.64
N ASP A 394 1.66 -17.94 16.25
CA ASP A 394 2.67 -19.02 16.23
C ASP A 394 2.50 -19.98 15.04
N ARG A 395 1.48 -19.77 14.21
CA ARG A 395 1.22 -20.53 12.99
C ARG A 395 1.31 -19.62 11.76
N PRO A 396 1.72 -20.16 10.59
CA PRO A 396 1.83 -19.37 9.39
C PRO A 396 0.50 -18.72 8.99
N ILE A 397 0.57 -17.53 8.41
CA ILE A 397 -0.59 -16.89 7.77
C ILE A 397 -0.61 -17.37 6.32
N LEU A 398 -1.78 -17.73 5.81
CA LEU A 398 -1.93 -18.11 4.41
C LEU A 398 -2.59 -16.99 3.61
N LEU A 399 -1.99 -16.64 2.48
CA LEU A 399 -2.51 -15.68 1.53
C LEU A 399 -2.78 -16.38 0.21
N HIS A 400 -4.05 -16.50 -0.16
CA HIS A 400 -4.49 -17.21 -1.34
C HIS A 400 -5.01 -16.24 -2.39
N LEU A 401 -4.30 -16.16 -3.52
CA LEU A 401 -4.72 -15.41 -4.71
C LEU A 401 -5.40 -16.36 -5.68
N GLU A 402 -6.62 -16.04 -6.07
CA GLU A 402 -7.43 -16.72 -7.08
C GLU A 402 -7.70 -15.75 -8.25
N ARG A 403 -7.30 -16.13 -9.46
CA ARG A 403 -7.55 -15.37 -10.69
C ARG A 403 -8.90 -15.79 -11.29
N ASP A 404 -9.72 -14.85 -11.73
CA ASP A 404 -10.96 -15.16 -12.45
C ASP A 404 -10.65 -15.49 -13.92
N ALA A 405 -10.41 -16.79 -14.17
CA ALA A 405 -10.14 -17.31 -15.51
C ALA A 405 -11.41 -17.42 -16.39
N SER A 406 -12.60 -17.06 -15.91
CA SER A 406 -13.82 -17.12 -16.74
C SER A 406 -13.84 -16.09 -17.88
N ILE A 407 -12.91 -15.15 -17.86
CA ILE A 407 -12.79 -14.01 -18.78
C ILE A 407 -11.73 -14.25 -19.88
N CYS A 408 -10.80 -15.18 -19.66
CA CYS A 408 -9.74 -15.55 -20.60
C CYS A 408 -9.77 -17.07 -20.78
N ASP A 409 -10.16 -17.55 -21.97
CA ASP A 409 -9.99 -18.97 -22.31
C ASP A 409 -8.53 -19.39 -22.05
N GLU A 410 -8.37 -20.59 -21.49
CA GLU A 410 -7.15 -21.39 -21.36
C GLU A 410 -5.83 -20.61 -21.37
N PHE A 411 -5.21 -20.49 -20.19
CA PHE A 411 -3.79 -20.19 -19.99
C PHE A 411 -3.18 -19.39 -21.15
N ASP A 412 -3.49 -18.10 -21.23
CA ASP A 412 -2.64 -17.23 -22.04
C ASP A 412 -1.22 -17.40 -21.48
N GLU A 413 -0.32 -17.99 -22.25
CA GLU A 413 1.06 -18.34 -21.85
C GLU A 413 1.84 -17.10 -21.39
N GLN A 414 1.26 -15.91 -21.58
CA GLN A 414 1.81 -14.61 -21.24
C GLN A 414 1.32 -14.06 -19.90
N GLU A 415 0.42 -14.71 -19.15
CA GLU A 415 -0.17 -14.18 -17.90
C GLU A 415 0.44 -14.77 -16.62
N TYR A 416 1.28 -13.99 -15.95
CA TYR A 416 1.94 -14.39 -14.71
C TYR A 416 1.51 -13.49 -13.55
N THR A 417 1.30 -14.07 -12.38
CA THR A 417 0.96 -13.32 -11.16
C THR A 417 1.85 -13.73 -10.00
N ALA A 418 2.10 -12.80 -9.08
CA ALA A 418 2.86 -13.05 -7.86
C ALA A 418 2.29 -12.25 -6.68
N LEU A 419 2.35 -12.86 -5.50
CA LEU A 419 2.06 -12.25 -4.21
C LEU A 419 3.35 -11.90 -3.49
N HIS A 420 3.49 -10.66 -3.06
CA HIS A 420 4.63 -10.20 -2.28
C HIS A 420 4.16 -9.73 -0.92
N VAL A 421 4.92 -10.02 0.13
CA VAL A 421 4.50 -9.77 1.51
C VAL A 421 5.62 -9.10 2.28
N TYR A 422 5.32 -7.96 2.88
CA TYR A 422 6.30 -7.14 3.58
C TYR A 422 5.82 -6.87 5.01
N PRO A 423 6.60 -7.22 6.04
CA PRO A 423 6.37 -6.71 7.39
C PRO A 423 6.39 -5.17 7.36
N THR A 424 5.45 -4.55 8.07
CA THR A 424 5.32 -3.09 8.13
C THR A 424 4.99 -2.65 9.55
N LEU A 425 5.33 -1.41 9.90
CA LEU A 425 4.88 -0.76 11.14
C LEU A 425 3.72 0.21 10.89
N SER A 426 3.25 0.28 9.64
CA SER A 426 2.24 1.23 9.22
C SER A 426 1.29 0.63 8.20
N SER A 427 0.03 1.08 8.22
CA SER A 427 -0.97 0.72 7.23
C SER A 427 -0.85 1.55 5.94
N GLN A 428 0.37 1.68 5.39
CA GLN A 428 0.65 2.52 4.22
C GLN A 428 1.06 1.72 2.99
N ARG A 429 0.81 2.31 1.81
CA ARG A 429 1.39 1.83 0.56
C ARG A 429 2.91 1.89 0.67
N ARG A 430 3.56 0.78 0.35
CA ARG A 430 5.00 0.64 0.35
C ARG A 430 5.55 1.06 -1.01
N ALA A 431 6.58 1.90 -0.98
CA ALA A 431 7.27 2.38 -2.18
C ALA A 431 8.53 1.56 -2.49
N ASP A 432 9.32 1.25 -1.47
CA ASP A 432 10.51 0.41 -1.63
C ASP A 432 10.16 -1.05 -1.35
N THR A 433 10.20 -1.88 -2.40
CA THR A 433 9.92 -3.33 -2.34
C THR A 433 11.20 -4.16 -2.25
N GLU A 434 12.39 -3.54 -2.27
CA GLU A 434 13.68 -4.24 -2.26
C GLU A 434 14.17 -4.56 -0.83
N THR A 435 13.63 -3.92 0.21
CA THR A 435 14.17 -4.00 1.58
C THR A 435 13.28 -4.74 2.58
N GLY A 436 13.50 -6.04 2.76
CA GLY A 436 12.87 -6.83 3.83
C GLY A 436 11.41 -7.20 3.54
N GLY A 437 11.17 -8.49 3.36
CA GLY A 437 9.88 -9.08 2.97
C GLY A 437 10.08 -10.32 2.12
N MET A 438 9.00 -11.04 1.84
CA MET A 438 8.97 -12.15 0.89
C MET A 438 8.57 -11.64 -0.49
N MET A 439 9.40 -11.93 -1.48
CA MET A 439 9.08 -11.76 -2.90
C MET A 439 8.46 -13.05 -3.44
N GLY A 440 7.25 -12.97 -4.00
CA GLY A 440 6.60 -14.08 -4.66
C GLY A 440 7.21 -14.38 -6.03
N VAL A 441 7.19 -15.64 -6.42
CA VAL A 441 7.55 -16.08 -7.78
C VAL A 441 6.39 -15.82 -8.72
N TYR A 442 6.68 -15.28 -9.90
CA TYR A 442 5.70 -15.10 -10.96
C TYR A 442 5.31 -16.44 -11.55
N MET A 443 4.05 -16.82 -11.36
CA MET A 443 3.50 -18.08 -11.82
C MET A 443 2.30 -17.85 -12.73
N ASN A 444 2.20 -18.65 -13.79
CA ASN A 444 1.00 -18.70 -14.62
C ASN A 444 0.04 -19.79 -14.11
N THR A 445 -0.40 -19.66 -12.85
CA THR A 445 -1.35 -20.59 -12.22
C THR A 445 -2.62 -19.86 -11.82
N ALA A 446 -3.80 -20.46 -12.02
CA ALA A 446 -5.08 -19.83 -11.65
C ALA A 446 -5.17 -19.52 -10.14
N HIS A 447 -4.44 -20.27 -9.32
CA HIS A 447 -4.33 -20.05 -7.88
C HIS A 447 -2.86 -19.99 -7.45
N THR A 448 -2.59 -19.14 -6.47
CA THR A 448 -1.29 -19.00 -5.82
C THR A 448 -1.50 -18.93 -4.31
N LEU A 449 -0.85 -19.81 -3.56
CA LEU A 449 -0.83 -19.76 -2.10
C LEU A 449 0.55 -19.25 -1.66
N CYS A 450 0.56 -18.16 -0.92
CA CYS A 450 1.73 -17.63 -0.25
C CYS A 450 1.61 -17.90 1.26
N THR A 451 2.63 -18.52 1.83
CA THR A 451 2.70 -18.86 3.25
C THR A 451 3.65 -17.89 3.94
N VAL A 452 3.12 -17.09 4.87
CA VAL A 452 3.91 -16.14 5.66
C VAL A 452 4.21 -16.79 6.99
N GLU A 453 5.48 -17.15 7.20
CA GLU A 453 5.92 -17.74 8.46
C GLU A 453 5.73 -16.77 9.65
N PRO A 454 5.43 -17.28 10.85
CA PRO A 454 5.39 -16.50 12.09
C PRO A 454 6.62 -15.60 12.26
N GLN A 455 6.39 -14.33 12.57
CA GLN A 455 7.43 -13.34 12.88
C GLN A 455 6.96 -12.50 14.07
N ASP A 456 7.88 -11.78 14.74
CA ASP A 456 7.56 -10.78 15.78
C ASP A 456 6.91 -9.52 15.18
N CYS A 457 5.88 -9.69 14.35
CA CYS A 457 5.18 -8.65 13.62
C CYS A 457 3.69 -8.96 13.53
N THR A 458 2.86 -7.94 13.64
CA THR A 458 1.40 -8.03 13.53
C THR A 458 0.86 -7.37 12.28
N GLN A 459 1.71 -6.76 11.46
CA GLN A 459 1.28 -5.90 10.35
C GLN A 459 2.06 -6.21 9.08
N TYR A 460 1.32 -6.41 7.99
CA TYR A 460 1.88 -6.73 6.70
C TYR A 460 1.28 -5.85 5.60
N THR A 461 2.11 -5.48 4.63
CA THR A 461 1.69 -4.95 3.33
C THR A 461 1.82 -6.07 2.32
N ILE A 462 0.74 -6.34 1.59
CA ILE A 462 0.66 -7.40 0.58
C ILE A 462 0.51 -6.73 -0.78
N ALA A 463 1.46 -6.95 -1.68
CA ALA A 463 1.40 -6.43 -3.04
C ALA A 463 1.01 -7.54 -4.02
N VAL A 464 -0.02 -7.27 -4.83
CA VAL A 464 -0.57 -8.20 -5.81
C VAL A 464 -0.13 -7.75 -7.19
N SER A 465 0.76 -8.52 -7.81
CA SER A 465 1.42 -8.12 -9.05
C SER A 465 1.09 -9.04 -10.21
N ARG A 466 1.13 -8.47 -11.42
CA ARG A 466 0.83 -9.15 -12.68
C ARG A 466 1.84 -8.77 -13.73
N HIS A 467 2.20 -9.74 -14.56
CA HIS A 467 2.98 -9.56 -15.77
C HIS A 467 2.27 -10.28 -16.90
N GLY A 468 1.72 -9.55 -17.86
CA GLY A 468 1.00 -10.15 -18.98
C GLY A 468 0.26 -9.14 -19.85
N THR A 469 -0.86 -9.55 -20.41
CA THR A 469 -1.64 -8.78 -21.39
C THR A 469 -2.34 -7.58 -20.75
N GLN A 470 -2.77 -6.65 -21.60
CA GLN A 470 -3.58 -5.49 -21.19
C GLN A 470 -5.09 -5.81 -21.13
N ILE A 471 -5.48 -7.03 -20.81
CA ILE A 471 -6.90 -7.38 -20.63
C ILE A 471 -7.26 -7.20 -19.15
N PRO A 472 -8.39 -6.55 -18.80
CA PRO A 472 -8.81 -6.45 -17.42
C PRO A 472 -9.02 -7.86 -16.82
N MET A 473 -8.42 -8.13 -15.66
CA MET A 473 -8.49 -9.45 -15.02
C MET A 473 -8.90 -9.31 -13.56
N PRO A 474 -10.08 -9.80 -13.17
CA PRO A 474 -10.50 -9.88 -11.78
C PRO A 474 -9.71 -10.94 -11.01
N TYR A 475 -9.58 -10.72 -9.72
CA TYR A 475 -9.02 -11.68 -8.78
C TYR A 475 -9.69 -11.58 -7.41
N THR A 476 -9.54 -12.64 -6.63
CA THR A 476 -9.90 -12.69 -5.22
C THR A 476 -8.63 -12.99 -4.42
N LEU A 477 -8.35 -12.16 -3.42
CA LEU A 477 -7.27 -12.37 -2.47
C LEU A 477 -7.88 -12.71 -1.11
N THR A 478 -7.54 -13.86 -0.54
CA THR A 478 -8.05 -14.34 0.74
C THR A 478 -6.91 -14.52 1.74
N ALA A 479 -7.05 -13.94 2.92
CA ALA A 479 -6.15 -14.15 4.05
C ALA A 479 -6.77 -15.14 5.05
N TYR A 480 -5.95 -16.06 5.56
CA TYR A 480 -6.30 -17.04 6.59
C TYR A 480 -5.34 -16.91 7.77
N ALA A 481 -5.89 -16.80 8.97
CA ALA A 481 -5.11 -16.63 10.20
C ALA A 481 -5.73 -17.42 11.37
N THR A 482 -4.93 -17.57 12.43
CA THR A 482 -5.37 -18.22 13.68
C THR A 482 -5.89 -17.24 14.72
N CYS A 483 -5.73 -15.94 14.48
CA CYS A 483 -6.24 -14.86 15.32
C CYS A 483 -7.10 -13.89 14.51
N PRO A 484 -7.99 -13.14 15.16
CA PRO A 484 -8.74 -12.08 14.49
C PRO A 484 -7.81 -11.12 13.74
N MET A 485 -8.22 -10.73 12.55
CA MET A 485 -7.45 -9.86 11.66
C MET A 485 -8.33 -8.79 11.01
N GLU A 486 -7.71 -7.70 10.59
CA GLU A 486 -8.28 -6.73 9.66
C GLU A 486 -7.52 -6.84 8.34
N PHE A 487 -8.25 -7.17 7.28
CA PHE A 487 -7.70 -7.24 5.94
C PHE A 487 -8.41 -6.25 5.02
N ARG A 488 -7.67 -5.26 4.53
CA ARG A 488 -8.24 -4.16 3.73
C ARG A 488 -7.36 -3.77 2.56
N ALA A 489 -7.97 -3.23 1.51
CA ALA A 489 -7.23 -2.52 0.48
C ALA A 489 -6.55 -1.29 1.09
N LEU A 490 -5.27 -1.08 0.76
CA LEU A 490 -4.62 0.17 1.08
C LEU A 490 -5.19 1.25 0.15
N PRO A 491 -5.53 2.45 0.67
CA PRO A 491 -6.33 3.41 -0.07
C PRO A 491 -5.79 3.65 -1.48
N GLN A 492 -6.72 3.59 -2.43
CA GLN A 492 -6.60 4.11 -3.79
C GLN A 492 -6.53 5.65 -3.69
N ALA A 493 -5.93 6.29 -4.70
CA ALA A 493 -5.57 7.71 -4.73
C ALA A 493 -6.54 8.65 -3.97
N TRP A 494 -5.99 9.56 -3.16
CA TRP A 494 -6.80 10.52 -2.40
C TRP A 494 -7.62 11.43 -3.32
N SER A 495 -8.70 12.01 -2.77
CA SER A 495 -9.71 12.82 -3.49
C SER A 495 -9.13 13.92 -4.38
N HIS A 496 -7.94 14.42 -4.06
CA HIS A 496 -7.23 15.41 -4.85
C HIS A 496 -5.86 14.86 -5.24
N ARG A 497 -5.66 14.68 -6.55
CA ARG A 497 -4.41 14.16 -7.13
C ARG A 497 -3.88 15.09 -8.19
N ALA A 498 -2.59 15.41 -8.12
CA ALA A 498 -1.85 16.14 -9.14
C ALA A 498 -0.55 15.42 -9.47
N VAL A 499 -0.21 15.34 -10.76
CA VAL A 499 1.04 14.73 -11.25
C VAL A 499 1.83 15.77 -12.03
N PHE A 500 3.08 15.97 -11.63
CA PHE A 500 4.02 16.91 -12.23
C PHE A 500 5.17 16.14 -12.84
N HIS A 501 5.43 16.39 -14.12
CA HIS A 501 6.54 15.76 -14.82
C HIS A 501 7.69 16.75 -14.97
N GLY A 502 8.92 16.25 -14.88
CA GLY A 502 10.11 17.03 -15.10
C GLY A 502 11.31 16.16 -15.46
N THR A 503 12.45 16.81 -15.68
CA THR A 503 13.73 16.15 -15.94
C THR A 503 14.79 16.66 -14.99
N TRP A 504 15.70 15.77 -14.59
CA TRP A 504 16.84 16.14 -13.76
C TRP A 504 17.80 17.05 -14.54
N ARG A 505 18.29 18.11 -13.88
CA ARG A 505 19.13 19.13 -14.49
C ARG A 505 20.55 19.07 -13.94
N ALA A 506 21.52 19.46 -14.77
CA ALA A 506 22.90 19.58 -14.36
C ALA A 506 23.10 20.80 -13.43
N PRO A 507 24.04 20.73 -12.47
CA PRO A 507 24.51 21.93 -11.79
C PRO A 507 25.12 22.94 -12.78
N LEU A 508 25.03 24.23 -12.46
CA LEU A 508 25.73 25.29 -13.20
C LEU A 508 27.26 25.19 -13.04
N HIS A 509 27.74 24.64 -11.93
CA HIS A 509 29.16 24.42 -11.63
C HIS A 509 29.34 23.15 -10.78
N ALA A 510 30.43 22.40 -10.98
CA ALA A 510 30.69 21.14 -10.26
C ALA A 510 30.82 21.30 -8.73
N ALA A 511 31.05 22.52 -8.25
CA ALA A 511 31.19 22.85 -6.83
C ALA A 511 29.92 23.47 -6.20
N ALA A 512 28.84 23.63 -6.97
CA ALA A 512 27.61 24.23 -6.48
C ALA A 512 26.81 23.23 -5.61
N PRO A 513 26.20 23.67 -4.50
CA PRO A 513 25.36 22.80 -3.67
C PRO A 513 24.21 22.15 -4.45
N ASP A 514 23.95 20.88 -4.16
CA ASP A 514 22.97 20.06 -4.88
C ASP A 514 21.55 20.64 -4.84
N GLU A 515 21.17 21.27 -3.72
CA GLU A 515 19.84 21.82 -3.48
C GLU A 515 19.46 22.95 -4.45
N TRP A 516 20.46 23.62 -5.03
CA TRP A 516 20.27 24.84 -5.82
C TRP A 516 19.67 24.58 -7.20
N TYR A 517 19.93 23.41 -7.75
CA TYR A 517 19.52 23.03 -9.10
C TYR A 517 18.56 21.85 -9.10
N GLN A 518 18.45 21.15 -7.96
CA GLN A 518 17.41 20.17 -7.75
C GLN A 518 16.00 20.81 -7.84
N PRO A 519 15.01 20.07 -8.40
CA PRO A 519 13.65 20.56 -8.51
C PRO A 519 13.02 20.84 -7.15
N GLN A 520 12.32 21.97 -7.05
CA GLN A 520 11.58 22.36 -5.85
C GLN A 520 10.17 22.81 -6.25
N TYR A 521 9.19 22.52 -5.41
CA TYR A 521 7.79 22.89 -5.61
C TYR A 521 7.25 23.59 -4.37
N ARG A 522 6.46 24.65 -4.54
CA ARG A 522 5.67 25.24 -3.46
C ARG A 522 4.39 24.45 -3.32
N LEU A 523 4.10 23.97 -2.12
CA LEU A 523 2.87 23.27 -1.76
C LEU A 523 2.10 24.16 -0.78
N THR A 524 0.92 24.63 -1.17
CA THR A 524 0.05 25.47 -0.34
C THR A 524 -1.18 24.70 0.07
N VAL A 525 -1.39 24.61 1.38
CA VAL A 525 -2.56 24.01 2.01
C VAL A 525 -3.43 25.13 2.58
N GLN A 526 -4.71 25.19 2.20
CA GLN A 526 -5.61 26.29 2.60
C GLN A 526 -5.84 26.31 4.12
N GLU A 527 -5.88 27.52 4.70
CA GLU A 527 -5.92 27.76 6.16
C GLU A 527 -7.19 27.25 6.85
N ASP A 528 -8.29 27.09 6.10
CA ASP A 528 -9.58 26.58 6.56
C ASP A 528 -9.64 25.04 6.63
N THR A 529 -8.59 24.34 6.20
CA THR A 529 -8.55 22.87 6.21
C THR A 529 -8.03 22.33 7.54
N PHE A 530 -8.70 21.35 8.13
CA PHE A 530 -8.26 20.75 9.39
C PHE A 530 -7.32 19.56 9.13
N LEU A 531 -6.02 19.77 9.36
CA LEU A 531 -4.97 18.73 9.36
C LEU A 531 -5.07 17.73 8.19
N PRO A 532 -5.00 18.20 6.94
CA PRO A 532 -5.10 17.30 5.81
C PRO A 532 -3.98 16.27 5.80
N ARG A 533 -4.35 15.09 5.30
CA ARG A 533 -3.41 14.03 5.01
C ARG A 533 -2.89 14.22 3.59
N ILE A 534 -1.57 14.21 3.43
CA ILE A 534 -0.91 14.41 2.14
C ILE A 534 0.09 13.29 1.90
N GLN A 535 -0.05 12.63 0.76
CA GLN A 535 0.92 11.68 0.25
C GLN A 535 1.71 12.32 -0.90
N LEU A 536 3.03 12.25 -0.80
CA LEU A 536 3.98 12.75 -1.79
C LEU A 536 4.74 11.56 -2.35
N MET A 537 4.67 11.34 -3.65
CA MET A 537 5.35 10.26 -4.35
C MET A 537 6.24 10.83 -5.44
N LEU A 538 7.51 10.44 -5.47
CA LEU A 538 8.44 10.77 -6.54
C LEU A 538 8.86 9.49 -7.23
N THR A 539 8.64 9.40 -8.54
CA THR A 539 9.06 8.29 -9.40
C THR A 539 10.05 8.78 -10.47
N THR A 540 11.01 7.96 -10.85
CA THR A 540 12.04 8.17 -11.86
C THR A 540 12.64 6.82 -12.25
N VAL A 541 13.55 6.76 -13.23
CA VAL A 541 14.17 5.48 -13.65
C VAL A 541 14.97 4.83 -12.50
N LEU A 542 14.99 3.49 -12.44
CA LEU A 542 15.62 2.71 -11.35
C LEU A 542 17.11 3.01 -11.11
N THR A 543 17.80 3.55 -12.11
CA THR A 543 19.21 3.92 -12.00
C THR A 543 19.45 5.22 -11.22
N VAL A 544 18.40 5.97 -10.88
CA VAL A 544 18.49 7.26 -10.18
C VAL A 544 18.05 7.07 -8.71
N PRO A 545 18.96 7.15 -7.73
CA PRO A 545 18.59 7.18 -6.33
C PRO A 545 18.00 8.54 -5.96
N VAL A 546 16.80 8.55 -5.39
CA VAL A 546 16.03 9.76 -5.06
C VAL A 546 15.59 9.83 -3.59
N ARG A 547 15.27 11.04 -3.13
CA ARG A 547 14.75 11.36 -1.79
C ARG A 547 13.79 12.55 -1.88
N LEU A 548 12.73 12.55 -1.08
CA LEU A 548 11.82 13.70 -0.93
C LEU A 548 12.02 14.36 0.44
N THR A 549 12.03 15.69 0.47
CA THR A 549 12.04 16.48 1.71
C THR A 549 11.01 17.61 1.62
N LEU A 550 10.13 17.70 2.61
CA LEU A 550 9.17 18.78 2.76
C LEU A 550 9.63 19.73 3.88
N CYS A 551 9.70 21.03 3.59
CA CYS A 551 10.11 22.06 4.54
C CYS A 551 9.00 23.13 4.69
N ARG A 552 8.81 23.68 5.89
CA ARG A 552 7.90 24.81 6.13
C ARG A 552 8.61 26.12 5.77
N SER A 553 8.29 26.68 4.60
CA SER A 553 8.94 27.88 4.06
C SER A 553 8.05 28.52 2.98
N GLY A 554 7.76 27.76 1.92
CA GLY A 554 7.11 28.27 0.71
C GLY A 554 8.08 28.91 -0.28
N GLU A 555 9.27 29.30 0.18
CA GLU A 555 10.35 29.83 -0.65
C GLU A 555 11.42 28.76 -0.97
N ARG A 556 12.25 29.02 -1.99
CA ARG A 556 13.29 28.07 -2.41
C ARG A 556 14.28 27.80 -1.28
N ILE A 557 14.54 26.53 -1.00
CA ILE A 557 15.52 26.10 -0.02
C ILE A 557 16.92 26.17 -0.64
N HIS A 558 17.79 26.97 -0.04
CA HIS A 558 19.18 27.15 -0.45
C HIS A 558 20.15 26.26 0.34
N CYS A 559 19.79 25.92 1.57
CA CYS A 559 20.59 25.10 2.46
C CYS A 559 19.67 24.18 3.27
N LEU A 560 19.83 22.87 3.11
CA LEU A 560 18.99 21.86 3.76
C LEU A 560 19.26 21.73 5.26
N SER A 561 20.44 22.13 5.75
CA SER A 561 20.80 22.03 7.18
C SER A 561 20.09 23.07 8.04
N THR A 562 19.76 24.24 7.47
CA THR A 562 19.07 25.33 8.15
C THR A 562 17.56 25.36 7.91
N ALA A 563 17.05 24.53 6.99
CA ALA A 563 15.63 24.48 6.66
C ALA A 563 14.79 23.79 7.76
N SER A 564 13.60 24.34 8.04
CA SER A 564 12.61 23.72 8.93
C SER A 564 11.95 22.52 8.25
N LYS A 565 12.53 21.32 8.41
CA LYS A 565 12.04 20.08 7.82
C LYS A 565 10.77 19.59 8.52
N THR A 566 9.72 19.39 7.74
CA THR A 566 8.45 18.81 8.19
C THR A 566 8.41 17.30 7.97
N SER A 567 8.89 16.83 6.82
CA SER A 567 8.95 15.40 6.48
C SER A 567 10.15 15.11 5.58
N CYS A 568 10.72 13.91 5.69
CA CYS A 568 11.79 13.42 4.82
C CYS A 568 11.69 11.90 4.67
N THR A 569 11.92 11.37 3.47
CA THR A 569 11.87 9.93 3.19
C THR A 569 13.12 9.16 3.67
N GLY A 570 14.06 9.82 4.36
CA GLY A 570 15.25 9.19 4.93
C GLY A 570 16.38 9.02 3.89
N ASN A 571 16.87 7.79 3.75
CA ASN A 571 17.95 7.47 2.81
C ASN A 571 17.49 7.59 1.34
N PHE A 572 18.44 7.66 0.42
CA PHE A 572 18.12 7.62 -1.02
C PHE A 572 17.63 6.23 -1.41
N SER A 573 16.50 6.17 -2.12
CA SER A 573 15.91 4.95 -2.68
C SER A 573 15.90 5.01 -4.20
N ARG A 574 16.10 3.89 -4.88
CA ARG A 574 16.20 3.84 -6.35
C ARG A 574 14.83 3.88 -7.01
N GLY A 575 14.70 4.69 -8.05
CA GLY A 575 13.50 4.78 -8.88
C GLY A 575 12.30 5.44 -8.21
N MET A 576 12.09 5.30 -6.90
CA MET A 576 10.93 5.89 -6.26
C MET A 576 11.07 6.08 -4.75
N VAL A 577 10.39 7.11 -4.24
CA VAL A 577 10.16 7.35 -2.81
C VAL A 577 8.74 7.85 -2.55
N VAL A 578 8.19 7.53 -1.39
CA VAL A 578 6.89 8.04 -0.91
C VAL A 578 7.04 8.60 0.50
N SER A 579 6.43 9.76 0.74
CA SER A 579 6.24 10.38 2.05
C SER A 579 4.75 10.53 2.30
N ASP A 580 4.19 9.75 3.23
CA ASP A 580 2.82 9.93 3.73
C ASP A 580 2.83 10.78 5.00
N ILE A 581 2.18 11.93 4.94
CA ILE A 581 2.08 12.89 6.03
C ILE A 581 0.66 12.81 6.56
N GLN A 582 0.49 12.13 7.70
CA GLN A 582 -0.83 11.81 8.25
C GLN A 582 -1.64 13.05 8.66
N ALA A 583 -0.96 14.09 9.10
CA ALA A 583 -1.56 15.34 9.52
C ALA A 583 -0.58 16.47 9.21
N LEU A 584 -0.83 17.20 8.12
CA LEU A 584 -0.07 18.39 7.78
C LEU A 584 -0.83 19.63 8.25
N GLN A 585 -0.16 20.52 8.98
CA GLN A 585 -0.76 21.80 9.34
C GLN A 585 -1.02 22.64 8.08
N PRO A 586 -2.09 23.44 8.02
CA PRO A 586 -2.25 24.42 6.96
C PRO A 586 -1.06 25.38 6.85
N GLY A 587 -0.88 25.92 5.65
CA GLY A 587 0.20 26.84 5.32
C GLY A 587 1.01 26.43 4.10
N THR A 588 2.14 27.12 3.93
CA THR A 588 2.97 27.03 2.73
C THR A 588 4.25 26.25 3.00
N TYR A 589 4.54 25.30 2.11
CA TYR A 589 5.67 24.40 2.21
C TYR A 589 6.50 24.42 0.93
N THR A 590 7.76 24.03 1.06
CA THR A 590 8.68 23.80 -0.05
C THR A 590 9.02 22.32 -0.11
N LEU A 591 8.65 21.67 -1.19
CA LEU A 591 8.95 20.28 -1.50
C LEU A 591 10.20 20.20 -2.36
N LEU A 592 11.27 19.64 -1.82
CA LEU A 592 12.55 19.42 -2.50
C LEU A 592 12.67 17.97 -2.97
N LEU A 593 12.94 17.80 -4.27
CA LEU A 593 13.21 16.51 -4.90
C LEU A 593 14.72 16.35 -5.04
N SER A 594 15.31 15.42 -4.29
CA SER A 594 16.74 15.17 -4.33
C SER A 594 17.08 13.92 -5.11
N ALA A 595 18.09 14.01 -5.97
CA ALA A 595 18.75 12.85 -6.59
C ALA A 595 20.20 12.77 -6.06
N SER A 596 20.67 11.57 -5.79
CA SER A 596 22.09 11.34 -5.46
C SER A 596 22.93 11.53 -6.70
N GLN A 597 24.08 12.21 -6.60
CA GLN A 597 24.98 12.48 -7.74
C GLN A 597 24.21 13.02 -8.97
N PRO A 598 23.44 14.11 -8.83
CA PRO A 598 22.46 14.53 -9.83
C PRO A 598 23.08 14.86 -11.21
N HIS A 599 24.37 15.18 -11.27
CA HIS A 599 25.12 15.37 -12.51
C HIS A 599 25.20 14.11 -13.40
N MET A 600 25.06 12.91 -12.83
CA MET A 600 25.06 11.64 -13.56
C MET A 600 23.70 11.31 -14.21
N HIS A 601 22.65 12.04 -13.83
CA HIS A 601 21.27 11.68 -14.15
C HIS A 601 20.56 12.73 -15.02
N VAL A 602 21.32 13.68 -15.57
CA VAL A 602 20.80 14.79 -16.36
C VAL A 602 19.98 14.28 -17.55
N GLY A 603 18.79 14.85 -17.74
CA GLY A 603 17.87 14.47 -18.82
C GLY A 603 16.98 13.27 -18.51
N GLN A 604 17.23 12.52 -17.43
CA GLN A 604 16.31 11.47 -16.97
C GLN A 604 15.01 12.10 -16.46
N SER A 605 13.88 11.48 -16.79
CA SER A 605 12.56 11.96 -16.39
C SER A 605 12.22 11.55 -14.96
N TYR A 606 11.45 12.41 -14.29
CA TYR A 606 10.78 12.08 -13.04
C TYR A 606 9.30 12.50 -13.10
N ALA A 607 8.49 11.88 -12.26
CA ALA A 607 7.14 12.31 -11.97
C ALA A 607 6.95 12.49 -10.46
N LEU A 608 6.47 13.66 -10.06
CA LEU A 608 6.02 13.96 -8.71
C LEU A 608 4.50 13.82 -8.68
N THR A 609 3.99 12.89 -7.89
CA THR A 609 2.56 12.75 -7.60
C THR A 609 2.28 13.30 -6.21
N VAL A 610 1.34 14.22 -6.10
CA VAL A 610 0.83 14.78 -4.85
C VAL A 610 -0.62 14.36 -4.72
N GLU A 611 -0.92 13.65 -3.64
CA GLU A 611 -2.28 13.24 -3.29
C GLU A 611 -2.65 13.79 -1.92
N SER A 612 -3.88 14.30 -1.79
CA SER A 612 -4.31 14.98 -0.58
C SER A 612 -5.79 14.72 -0.29
N SER A 613 -6.12 14.66 1.00
CA SER A 613 -7.51 14.58 1.48
C SER A 613 -8.30 15.87 1.25
N VAL A 614 -7.62 16.99 0.94
CA VAL A 614 -8.21 18.30 0.64
C VAL A 614 -7.57 18.92 -0.62
N PRO A 615 -8.18 19.92 -1.27
CA PRO A 615 -7.54 20.66 -2.35
C PRO A 615 -6.22 21.29 -1.89
N VAL A 616 -5.15 21.07 -2.65
CA VAL A 616 -3.85 21.69 -2.42
C VAL A 616 -3.36 22.34 -3.70
N HIS A 617 -2.69 23.48 -3.58
CA HIS A 617 -2.06 24.13 -4.71
C HIS A 617 -0.58 23.75 -4.75
N VAL A 618 -0.12 23.31 -5.91
CA VAL A 618 1.29 22.94 -6.11
C VAL A 618 1.81 23.66 -7.34
N GLU A 619 2.89 24.41 -7.17
CA GLU A 619 3.56 25.12 -8.26
C GLU A 619 5.07 24.85 -8.25
N GLY A 620 5.70 24.82 -9.42
CA GLY A 620 7.15 24.64 -9.52
C GLY A 620 7.87 25.93 -9.13
N LEU A 621 8.82 25.85 -8.19
CA LEU A 621 9.69 26.98 -7.87
C LEU A 621 10.78 27.12 -8.93
N PRO A 622 10.98 28.33 -9.49
CA PRO A 622 12.03 28.58 -10.46
C PRO A 622 13.40 28.13 -9.96
N ALA A 623 14.24 27.61 -10.86
CA ALA A 623 15.63 27.32 -10.54
C ALA A 623 16.38 28.61 -10.18
N ILE A 624 17.41 28.50 -9.35
CA ILE A 624 18.31 29.63 -9.08
C ILE A 624 18.87 30.13 -10.43
N GLY A 625 18.79 31.43 -10.69
CA GLY A 625 19.21 32.00 -11.98
C GLY A 625 18.16 32.01 -13.09
N ALA A 626 16.96 31.47 -12.87
CA ALA A 626 15.90 31.50 -13.87
C ALA A 626 15.56 32.95 -14.28
N GLY A 627 15.68 33.25 -15.58
CA GLY A 627 15.47 34.59 -16.11
C GLY A 627 16.61 35.60 -15.85
N MET A 628 17.69 35.20 -15.17
CA MET A 628 18.85 36.05 -14.92
C MET A 628 19.86 35.98 -16.07
N TYR A 629 20.54 37.10 -16.34
CA TYR A 629 21.68 37.13 -17.25
C TYR A 629 22.89 36.46 -16.58
N HIS A 630 23.52 35.52 -17.28
CA HIS A 630 24.64 34.75 -16.75
C HIS A 630 25.95 35.09 -17.48
N ARG A 631 27.01 35.38 -16.72
CA ARG A 631 28.36 35.59 -17.25
C ARG A 631 29.37 34.82 -16.38
N LYS A 632 30.07 33.86 -17.00
CA LYS A 632 31.15 33.12 -16.34
C LYS A 632 32.47 33.83 -16.57
N VAL A 633 33.29 33.89 -15.53
CA VAL A 633 34.58 34.59 -15.56
C VAL A 633 35.63 33.73 -14.86
N HIS A 634 36.81 33.60 -15.46
CA HIS A 634 37.94 32.84 -14.93
C HIS A 634 39.12 33.78 -14.70
N SER A 635 39.77 33.71 -13.54
CA SER A 635 40.98 34.48 -13.22
C SER A 635 41.98 33.63 -12.44
N PRO A 636 43.28 33.68 -12.77
CA PRO A 636 44.34 32.98 -12.03
C PRO A 636 44.78 33.70 -10.75
N ALA A 637 44.30 34.93 -10.48
CA ALA A 637 44.65 35.73 -9.30
C ALA A 637 43.50 36.65 -8.85
N SER A 638 43.65 37.32 -7.69
CA SER A 638 42.72 38.36 -7.20
C SER A 638 42.46 39.40 -8.30
N CYS A 639 41.20 39.67 -8.58
CA CYS A 639 40.78 40.50 -9.70
C CYS A 639 39.57 41.36 -9.35
N VAL A 640 39.49 42.56 -9.92
CA VAL A 640 38.36 43.48 -9.77
C VAL A 640 37.61 43.54 -11.09
N TRP A 641 36.31 43.27 -11.06
CA TRP A 641 35.44 43.29 -12.24
C TRP A 641 34.49 44.47 -12.17
N LYS A 642 34.56 45.35 -13.17
CA LYS A 642 33.58 46.43 -13.34
C LYS A 642 32.38 45.89 -14.11
N LEU A 643 31.20 45.98 -13.50
CA LEU A 643 29.94 45.62 -14.11
C LEU A 643 29.07 46.87 -14.21
N ASP A 644 28.82 47.33 -15.43
CA ASP A 644 27.85 48.41 -15.68
C ASP A 644 26.44 47.82 -15.65
N VAL A 645 25.70 48.16 -14.60
CA VAL A 645 24.32 47.70 -14.41
C VAL A 645 23.38 48.85 -14.81
N PRO A 646 22.55 48.69 -15.85
CA PRO A 646 21.78 49.80 -16.43
C PRO A 646 20.70 50.38 -15.50
N ARG A 647 20.36 49.67 -14.41
CA ARG A 647 19.47 50.10 -13.34
C ARG A 647 19.77 49.28 -12.08
N ARG A 648 19.38 49.78 -10.91
CA ARG A 648 19.50 49.02 -9.65
C ARG A 648 18.73 47.71 -9.77
N MET A 649 19.42 46.58 -9.62
CA MET A 649 18.83 45.25 -9.72
C MET A 649 19.57 44.29 -8.78
N PRO A 650 18.91 43.23 -8.28
CA PRO A 650 19.56 42.24 -7.44
C PRO A 650 20.68 41.54 -8.21
N LEU A 651 21.86 41.49 -7.60
CA LEU A 651 23.03 40.79 -8.12
C LEU A 651 23.26 39.55 -7.27
N MET A 652 23.53 38.44 -7.96
CA MET A 652 23.88 37.17 -7.35
C MET A 652 25.26 36.76 -7.88
N VAL A 653 26.23 36.66 -6.98
CA VAL A 653 27.60 36.26 -7.32
C VAL A 653 27.90 34.93 -6.66
N CYS A 654 28.32 33.97 -7.48
CA CYS A 654 28.88 32.70 -7.05
C CYS A 654 30.33 32.66 -7.52
N ALA A 655 31.28 32.68 -6.59
CA ALA A 655 32.69 32.48 -6.89
C ALA A 655 33.13 31.12 -6.36
N ALA A 656 34.00 30.44 -7.09
CA ALA A 656 34.65 29.21 -6.63
C ALA A 656 36.14 29.26 -6.97
N GLN A 657 36.97 28.63 -6.14
CA GLN A 657 38.42 28.52 -6.37
C GLN A 657 38.90 27.08 -6.20
N ASP A 658 39.86 26.67 -7.03
CA ASP A 658 40.42 25.32 -7.01
C ASP A 658 41.48 25.14 -5.90
N ALA A 659 41.98 26.23 -5.31
CA ALA A 659 43.02 26.22 -4.28
C ALA A 659 42.47 26.27 -2.84
N THR A 660 43.19 25.65 -1.90
CA THR A 660 42.93 25.75 -0.46
C THR A 660 43.42 27.11 0.07
N GLY A 661 42.50 28.00 0.44
CA GLY A 661 42.80 29.33 0.99
C GLY A 661 41.51 30.13 1.24
N PRO A 662 41.56 31.30 1.89
CA PRO A 662 40.36 32.12 2.10
C PRO A 662 39.89 32.75 0.78
N LEU A 663 38.68 32.40 0.33
CA LEU A 663 38.01 33.08 -0.79
C LEU A 663 37.22 34.26 -0.23
N CYS A 664 37.45 35.46 -0.75
CA CYS A 664 36.71 36.67 -0.40
C CYS A 664 36.10 37.27 -1.68
N VAL A 665 34.82 37.59 -1.63
CA VAL A 665 34.12 38.32 -2.68
C VAL A 665 33.48 39.54 -2.05
N SER A 666 33.58 40.67 -2.72
CA SER A 666 32.96 41.93 -2.31
C SER A 666 32.27 42.58 -3.51
N ILE A 667 31.05 43.07 -3.33
CA ILE A 667 30.37 43.91 -4.31
C ILE A 667 30.44 45.34 -3.81
N THR A 668 31.12 46.21 -4.55
CA THR A 668 31.27 47.63 -4.21
C THR A 668 30.67 48.51 -5.30
N THR A 669 29.94 49.57 -4.91
CA THR A 669 29.66 50.72 -5.78
C THR A 669 30.80 51.73 -5.71
N HIS A 670 30.77 52.77 -6.55
CA HIS A 670 31.78 53.84 -6.53
C HIS A 670 31.90 54.58 -5.18
N SER A 671 30.92 54.46 -4.28
CA SER A 671 30.89 55.18 -3.00
C SER A 671 30.72 54.30 -1.76
N HIS A 672 30.23 53.05 -1.88
CA HIS A 672 29.96 52.15 -0.74
C HIS A 672 30.11 50.67 -1.09
N GLU A 673 30.54 49.87 -0.12
CA GLU A 673 30.47 48.40 -0.14
C GLU A 673 29.02 47.96 0.06
N LEU A 674 28.50 47.14 -0.86
CA LEU A 674 27.10 46.69 -0.85
C LEU A 674 26.92 45.38 -0.11
N ALA A 675 27.87 44.46 -0.23
CA ALA A 675 27.89 43.19 0.47
C ALA A 675 29.26 42.53 0.28
N THR A 676 29.71 41.80 1.30
CA THR A 676 30.97 41.06 1.32
C THR A 676 30.74 39.70 1.96
N ALA A 677 31.35 38.68 1.39
CA ALA A 677 31.25 37.31 1.88
C ALA A 677 32.61 36.62 1.84
N HIS A 678 32.87 35.85 2.88
CA HIS A 678 34.09 35.08 3.08
C HIS A 678 33.75 33.59 3.10
N ALA A 679 34.54 32.77 2.41
CA ALA A 679 34.52 31.33 2.63
C ALA A 679 35.28 31.03 3.92
N PHE A 680 34.65 30.31 4.84
CA PHE A 680 35.31 29.74 6.02
C PHE A 680 35.62 28.25 5.77
N ASP A 681 36.66 27.78 6.45
CA ASP A 681 37.36 26.49 6.28
C ASP A 681 36.59 25.35 5.58
N ASP A 682 37.28 24.70 4.63
CA ASP A 682 36.84 23.61 3.75
C ASP A 682 35.76 23.91 2.70
N THR A 683 35.31 25.16 2.55
CA THR A 683 34.42 25.57 1.43
C THR A 683 35.16 26.25 0.29
N HIS A 684 35.08 25.68 -0.92
CA HIS A 684 35.72 26.21 -2.13
C HIS A 684 34.91 27.29 -2.87
N TYR A 685 33.83 27.80 -2.26
CA TYR A 685 32.92 28.74 -2.91
C TYR A 685 32.41 29.83 -1.96
N VAL A 686 32.11 31.00 -2.53
CA VAL A 686 31.50 32.15 -1.84
C VAL A 686 30.25 32.56 -2.59
N PHE A 687 29.18 32.77 -1.84
CA PHE A 687 27.92 33.29 -2.34
C PHE A 687 27.65 34.67 -1.78
N LEU A 688 27.21 35.59 -2.63
CA LEU A 688 27.02 36.98 -2.26
C LEU A 688 25.82 37.54 -3.01
N SER A 689 24.79 37.91 -2.23
CA SER A 689 23.56 38.51 -2.74
C SER A 689 23.44 39.95 -2.26
N THR A 690 23.00 40.84 -3.13
CA THR A 690 22.67 42.23 -2.75
C THR A 690 21.27 42.38 -2.15
N THR A 691 20.53 41.27 -1.98
CA THR A 691 19.31 41.20 -1.15
C THR A 691 19.68 40.57 0.20
N PRO A 692 19.33 41.19 1.36
CA PRO A 692 19.97 40.84 2.63
C PRO A 692 19.55 39.46 3.14
N LEU A 693 20.55 38.65 3.50
CA LEU A 693 20.41 37.33 4.14
C LEU A 693 20.88 37.37 5.61
N GLU A 694 20.93 38.55 6.22
CA GLU A 694 21.37 38.77 7.60
C GLU A 694 20.20 39.25 8.46
N ALA A 695 19.40 38.30 8.92
CA ALA A 695 18.25 38.50 9.79
C ALA A 695 18.61 38.57 11.29
N ALA A 696 19.89 38.76 11.68
CA ALA A 696 20.26 38.80 13.10
C ALA A 696 20.57 40.22 13.61
N GLN A 697 21.24 41.07 12.81
CA GLN A 697 21.50 42.47 13.18
C GLN A 697 20.41 43.45 12.73
N SER A 698 19.45 42.98 11.92
CA SER A 698 18.37 43.80 11.37
C SER A 698 17.17 43.95 12.30
N TYR A 699 16.88 43.01 13.23
CA TYR A 699 15.75 43.16 14.15
C TYR A 699 15.95 44.26 15.20
N CYS A 700 17.18 44.47 15.70
CA CYS A 700 17.47 45.58 16.61
C CYS A 700 17.36 46.96 15.92
N ASN A 701 17.56 47.03 14.58
CA ASN A 701 17.38 48.25 13.78
C ASN A 701 15.95 48.42 13.21
N MET A 702 15.10 47.39 13.28
CA MET A 702 13.72 47.41 12.79
C MET A 702 12.68 47.60 13.91
N SER A 703 13.03 47.31 15.16
CA SER A 703 12.10 47.55 16.28
C SER A 703 11.87 49.05 16.44
N GLN A 704 10.62 49.50 16.31
CA GLN A 704 10.24 50.87 16.68
C GLN A 704 10.32 51.12 18.20
N ILE A 705 10.53 50.05 18.98
CA ILE A 705 10.73 50.06 20.42
C ILE A 705 12.11 49.43 20.70
N PRO A 706 13.19 50.21 20.77
CA PRO A 706 14.51 49.65 21.03
C PRO A 706 14.53 49.02 22.44
N PRO A 707 15.01 47.77 22.59
CA PRO A 707 15.13 47.17 23.92
C PRO A 707 16.18 47.91 24.75
N PRO A 708 16.07 47.89 26.08
CA PRO A 708 17.12 48.42 26.95
C PRO A 708 18.44 47.68 26.71
N ALA A 709 19.55 48.43 26.69
CA ALA A 709 20.87 47.88 26.46
C ALA A 709 21.18 46.73 27.45
N PRO A 710 21.77 45.62 26.97
CA PRO A 710 22.03 44.46 27.83
C PRO A 710 23.09 44.81 28.88
N THR A 711 22.76 44.57 30.14
CA THR A 711 23.68 44.70 31.29
C THR A 711 24.68 43.54 31.36
N ARG A 712 24.26 42.35 30.93
CA ARG A 712 25.08 41.12 30.82
C ARG A 712 24.54 40.24 29.69
N VAL A 713 25.44 39.61 28.95
CA VAL A 713 25.12 38.61 27.92
C VAL A 713 25.45 37.23 28.47
N LEU A 714 24.50 36.30 28.40
CA LEU A 714 24.63 34.93 28.91
C LEU A 714 25.08 33.98 27.81
N SER A 715 26.01 33.10 28.17
CA SER A 715 26.46 31.97 27.36
C SER A 715 25.60 30.72 27.61
N ALA A 716 25.89 29.63 26.90
CA ALA A 716 25.23 28.36 27.15
C ALA A 716 25.56 27.75 28.54
N GLU A 717 26.72 28.09 29.11
CA GLU A 717 27.18 27.57 30.40
C GLU A 717 26.48 28.24 31.59
N ASP A 718 25.91 29.42 31.38
CA ASP A 718 25.14 30.14 32.39
C ASP A 718 23.73 29.55 32.62
N GLU A 719 23.35 28.52 31.84
CA GLU A 719 22.04 27.84 31.89
C GLU A 719 20.85 28.82 31.89
N PRO A 720 20.71 29.66 30.84
CA PRO A 720 19.75 30.77 30.86
C PRO A 720 18.30 30.31 30.89
N LEU A 721 17.46 31.07 31.59
CA LEU A 721 16.00 30.94 31.59
C LEU A 721 15.39 32.24 31.08
N VAL A 722 14.43 32.12 30.17
CA VAL A 722 13.66 33.24 29.63
C VAL A 722 12.26 33.15 30.21
N TRP A 723 11.96 34.06 31.12
CA TRP A 723 10.70 34.11 31.85
C TRP A 723 9.72 34.98 31.10
N ILE A 724 8.56 34.43 30.73
CA ILE A 724 7.52 35.17 30.01
C ILE A 724 6.18 34.90 30.67
N ASP A 725 5.39 35.96 30.79
CA ASP A 725 4.01 35.94 31.21
C ASP A 725 3.22 36.85 30.26
N CYS A 726 2.06 36.36 29.82
CA CYS A 726 1.21 37.02 28.85
C CYS A 726 -0.18 37.24 29.44
N GLU A 727 -0.73 38.43 29.22
CA GLU A 727 -2.15 38.68 29.44
C GLU A 727 -2.88 38.53 28.10
N MET A 728 -4.02 37.82 28.10
CA MET A 728 -4.77 37.52 26.87
C MET A 728 -6.26 37.85 27.01
N THR A 729 -6.97 37.87 25.88
CA THR A 729 -8.43 38.01 25.83
C THR A 729 -9.21 36.77 26.31
N GLY A 730 -8.51 35.64 26.47
CA GLY A 730 -9.03 34.33 26.86
C GLY A 730 -7.95 33.25 26.74
N LEU A 731 -8.31 31.96 26.81
CA LEU A 731 -7.37 30.84 26.83
C LEU A 731 -7.37 29.99 25.54
N ASP A 732 -8.12 30.36 24.50
CA ASP A 732 -8.11 29.68 23.19
C ASP A 732 -7.16 30.39 22.21
N PRO A 733 -5.95 29.86 21.96
CA PRO A 733 -4.92 30.51 21.14
C PRO A 733 -5.28 30.60 19.64
N LYS A 734 -6.44 30.07 19.21
CA LYS A 734 -6.98 30.24 17.85
C LYS A 734 -7.88 31.46 17.71
N ARG A 735 -8.49 31.91 18.81
CA ARG A 735 -9.53 32.96 18.82
C ARG A 735 -9.09 34.17 19.63
N ASP A 736 -8.42 33.91 20.75
CA ASP A 736 -7.94 34.91 21.68
C ASP A 736 -6.59 35.49 21.24
N ARG A 737 -6.28 36.68 21.75
CA ARG A 737 -5.11 37.47 21.37
C ARG A 737 -4.33 37.93 22.60
N LEU A 738 -3.02 38.11 22.43
CA LEU A 738 -2.14 38.76 23.40
C LEU A 738 -2.50 40.25 23.60
N LEU A 739 -2.57 40.68 24.85
CA LEU A 739 -2.85 42.06 25.30
C LEU A 739 -1.65 42.72 25.97
N GLU A 740 -0.90 41.99 26.80
CA GLU A 740 0.37 42.42 27.39
C GLU A 740 1.34 41.23 27.36
N ILE A 741 2.62 41.51 27.17
CA ILE A 741 3.69 40.52 27.31
C ILE A 741 4.82 41.12 28.14
N ALA A 742 5.26 40.37 29.15
CA ALA A 742 6.43 40.70 29.94
C ALA A 742 7.53 39.65 29.74
N CYS A 743 8.79 40.07 29.90
CA CYS A 743 9.94 39.19 29.76
C CYS A 743 11.07 39.56 30.73
N ILE A 744 11.61 38.56 31.43
CA ILE A 744 12.84 38.67 32.26
C ILE A 744 13.79 37.54 31.88
N VAL A 745 15.07 37.83 31.69
CA VAL A 745 16.11 36.80 31.52
C VAL A 745 16.86 36.59 32.83
N THR A 746 17.01 35.34 33.27
CA THR A 746 17.85 34.96 34.41
C THR A 746 18.93 33.96 33.98
N ASP A 747 19.99 33.83 34.78
CA ASP A 747 20.86 32.66 34.74
C ASP A 747 20.22 31.45 35.45
N GLY A 748 20.89 30.30 35.42
CA GLY A 748 20.44 29.06 36.08
C GLY A 748 20.39 29.16 37.61
N GLN A 749 20.96 30.21 38.20
CA GLN A 749 20.88 30.49 39.63
C GLN A 749 19.70 31.38 40.01
N LEU A 750 18.80 31.68 39.06
CA LEU A 750 17.61 32.52 39.21
C LEU A 750 17.95 33.99 39.44
N GLN A 751 19.17 34.44 39.10
CA GLN A 751 19.53 35.85 39.21
C GLN A 751 19.14 36.59 37.91
N PRO A 752 18.28 37.62 37.99
CA PRO A 752 17.92 38.41 36.82
C PRO A 752 19.12 39.14 36.22
N VAL A 753 19.17 39.18 34.89
CA VAL A 753 20.18 39.94 34.14
C VAL A 753 19.89 41.45 34.26
N ASP A 754 18.62 41.83 34.27
CA ASP A 754 18.12 43.19 34.49
C ASP A 754 16.68 43.19 35.01
N GLU A 755 16.05 44.36 35.01
CA GLU A 755 14.69 44.60 35.52
C GLU A 755 13.56 43.99 34.66
N GLY A 756 13.86 43.52 33.45
CA GLY A 756 12.87 43.04 32.49
C GLY A 756 12.26 44.11 31.60
N VAL A 757 11.37 43.67 30.72
CA VAL A 757 10.54 44.53 29.87
C VAL A 757 9.08 44.10 29.95
N SER A 758 8.15 45.05 29.83
CA SER A 758 6.71 44.79 29.65
C SER A 758 6.17 45.70 28.57
N TYR A 759 5.37 45.15 27.66
CA TYR A 759 4.77 45.90 26.56
C TYR A 759 3.28 45.58 26.43
N VAL A 760 2.46 46.62 26.38
CA VAL A 760 1.03 46.53 26.11
C VAL A 760 0.80 46.58 24.60
N ILE A 761 -0.03 45.68 24.10
CA ILE A 761 -0.36 45.51 22.69
C ILE A 761 -1.63 46.30 22.38
N ARG A 762 -1.53 47.16 21.37
CA ARG A 762 -2.66 47.95 20.88
C ARG A 762 -3.70 47.00 20.30
N THR A 763 -4.90 47.06 20.85
CA THR A 763 -5.97 46.12 20.53
C THR A 763 -7.23 46.87 20.14
N GLU A 764 -7.87 46.45 19.05
CA GLU A 764 -9.08 47.10 18.57
C GLU A 764 -10.27 46.87 19.53
N PRO A 765 -11.19 47.83 19.69
CA PRO A 765 -12.30 47.72 20.64
C PRO A 765 -13.14 46.46 20.48
N HIS A 766 -13.39 46.04 19.23
CA HIS A 766 -14.21 44.86 18.94
C HIS A 766 -13.58 43.54 19.41
N ILE A 767 -12.26 43.48 19.57
CA ILE A 767 -11.54 42.31 20.12
C ILE A 767 -11.69 42.29 21.64
N LEU A 768 -11.56 43.44 22.29
CA LEU A 768 -11.75 43.58 23.74
C LEU A 768 -13.20 43.31 24.17
N GLU A 769 -14.18 43.71 23.35
CA GLU A 769 -15.60 43.40 23.54
C GLU A 769 -15.92 41.90 23.44
N GLY A 770 -15.05 41.13 22.79
CA GLY A 770 -15.17 39.67 22.65
C GLY A 770 -14.66 38.86 23.84
N MET A 771 -14.09 39.50 24.86
CA MET A 771 -13.57 38.85 26.06
C MET A 771 -14.67 38.24 26.91
N ASP A 772 -14.34 37.16 27.64
CA ASP A 772 -15.26 36.59 28.63
C ASP A 772 -15.44 37.51 29.86
N GLU A 773 -16.39 37.18 30.72
CA GLU A 773 -16.73 37.98 31.91
C GLU A 773 -15.53 38.09 32.89
N TRP A 774 -14.70 37.05 32.97
CA TRP A 774 -13.55 37.04 33.86
C TRP A 774 -12.44 37.96 33.35
N CYS A 775 -12.02 37.81 32.09
CA CYS A 775 -11.01 38.65 31.44
C CYS A 775 -11.45 40.12 31.42
N THR A 776 -12.70 40.40 31.09
CA THR A 776 -13.24 41.76 31.07
C THR A 776 -13.14 42.42 32.45
N ARG A 777 -13.53 41.70 33.51
CA ARG A 777 -13.46 42.22 34.89
C ARG A 777 -12.02 42.40 35.36
N THR A 778 -11.16 41.40 35.14
CA THR A 778 -9.76 41.42 35.58
C THR A 778 -9.00 42.55 34.89
N HIS A 779 -9.05 42.64 33.56
CA HIS A 779 -8.32 43.65 32.79
C HIS A 779 -8.84 45.07 33.01
N SER A 780 -10.11 45.22 33.38
CA SER A 780 -10.66 46.52 33.81
C SER A 780 -10.12 46.97 35.17
N GLN A 781 -9.95 46.03 36.11
CA GLN A 781 -9.42 46.33 37.46
C GLN A 781 -7.92 46.64 37.45
N THR A 782 -7.15 45.98 36.59
CA THR A 782 -5.69 46.20 36.44
C THR A 782 -5.36 47.42 35.58
N GLY A 783 -6.36 48.00 34.92
CA GLY A 783 -6.21 49.11 33.97
C GLY A 783 -5.68 48.70 32.60
N LEU A 784 -5.44 47.40 32.37
CA LEU A 784 -4.94 46.88 31.09
C LEU A 784 -5.92 47.13 29.94
N TYR A 785 -7.24 46.99 30.19
CA TYR A 785 -8.27 47.28 29.18
C TYR A 785 -8.13 48.69 28.62
N ALA A 786 -7.96 49.68 29.51
CA ALA A 786 -7.79 51.08 29.11
C ALA A 786 -6.43 51.30 28.42
N ALA A 787 -5.38 50.62 28.88
CA ALA A 787 -4.05 50.72 28.30
C ALA A 787 -3.99 50.20 26.85
N CYS A 788 -4.66 49.09 26.53
CA CYS A 788 -4.72 48.54 25.16
C CYS A 788 -5.35 49.51 24.13
N LEU A 789 -6.16 50.46 24.58
CA LEU A 789 -6.84 51.46 23.74
C LEU A 789 -6.08 52.78 23.65
N ASP A 790 -5.17 53.06 24.58
CA ASP A 790 -4.41 54.32 24.62
C ASP A 790 -3.13 54.20 23.79
N GLU A 791 -3.05 55.00 22.72
CA GLU A 791 -1.89 55.03 21.81
C GLU A 791 -0.59 55.48 22.51
N ALA A 792 -0.67 56.16 23.65
CA ALA A 792 0.50 56.61 24.41
C ALA A 792 1.17 55.49 25.22
N CYS A 793 0.44 54.40 25.52
CA CYS A 793 0.95 53.32 26.36
C CYS A 793 0.86 51.93 25.72
N SER A 794 0.26 51.81 24.53
CA SER A 794 0.19 50.57 23.74
C SER A 794 0.90 50.69 22.39
N HIS A 795 1.42 49.57 21.93
CA HIS A 795 2.20 49.48 20.69
C HIS A 795 1.61 48.47 19.70
N PRO A 796 1.82 48.65 18.38
CA PRO A 796 1.45 47.64 17.40
C PRO A 796 2.05 46.26 17.71
N HIS A 797 1.26 45.20 17.51
CA HIS A 797 1.67 43.83 17.83
C HIS A 797 3.00 43.42 17.19
N LEU A 798 3.26 43.84 15.94
CA LEU A 798 4.52 43.54 15.24
C LEU A 798 5.72 44.20 15.93
N ASP A 799 5.58 45.43 16.42
CA ASP A 799 6.65 46.15 17.11
C ASP A 799 6.97 45.49 18.45
N VAL A 800 5.93 45.08 19.20
CA VAL A 800 6.08 44.34 20.46
C VAL A 800 6.78 42.99 20.24
N ARG A 801 6.35 42.20 19.25
CA ARG A 801 7.01 40.94 18.87
C ARG A 801 8.48 41.13 18.52
N THR A 802 8.78 42.17 17.75
CA THR A 802 10.16 42.48 17.33
C THR A 802 11.01 42.91 18.53
N ALA A 803 10.45 43.73 19.43
CA ALA A 803 11.13 44.21 20.64
C ALA A 803 11.46 43.06 21.61
N ILE A 804 10.51 42.15 21.85
CA ILE A 804 10.73 40.98 22.72
C ILE A 804 11.79 40.04 22.13
N LEU A 805 11.73 39.76 20.83
CA LEU A 805 12.75 38.94 20.17
C LEU A 805 14.13 39.57 20.28
N ALA A 806 14.25 40.87 20.01
CA ALA A 806 15.50 41.62 20.14
C ALA A 806 16.02 41.60 21.59
N TYR A 807 15.16 41.85 22.58
CA TYR A 807 15.51 41.81 24.01
C TYR A 807 16.12 40.46 24.42
N VAL A 808 15.55 39.35 23.93
CA VAL A 808 16.04 37.99 24.21
C VAL A 808 17.34 37.69 23.45
N LEU A 809 17.44 38.06 22.17
CA LEU A 809 18.65 37.83 21.37
C LEU A 809 19.87 38.58 21.91
N ASP A 810 19.68 39.82 22.39
CA ASP A 810 20.75 40.63 22.97
C ASP A 810 21.34 40.02 24.25
N ARG A 811 20.54 39.27 25.01
CA ARG A 811 20.94 38.64 26.28
C ARG A 811 21.35 37.19 26.13
N VAL A 812 20.74 36.48 25.19
CA VAL A 812 20.99 35.06 24.93
C VAL A 812 21.14 34.85 23.42
N PRO A 813 22.29 35.20 22.82
CA PRO A 813 22.48 35.13 21.37
C PRO A 813 22.55 33.69 20.85
N THR A 814 22.82 32.71 21.72
CA THR A 814 22.95 31.31 21.34
C THR A 814 21.58 30.64 21.25
N ALA A 815 21.16 30.29 20.03
CA ALA A 815 19.89 29.62 19.79
C ALA A 815 19.80 28.24 20.49
N ARG A 816 18.57 27.86 20.84
CA ARG A 816 18.20 26.56 21.43
C ARG A 816 18.87 26.26 22.78
N LYS A 817 19.26 27.28 23.55
CA LYS A 817 19.86 27.10 24.88
C LYS A 817 18.91 27.49 26.02
N ALA A 818 18.32 28.67 25.96
CA ALA A 818 17.42 29.12 27.03
C ALA A 818 16.10 28.35 27.06
N CYS A 819 15.68 27.87 28.22
CA CYS A 819 14.34 27.31 28.39
C CYS A 819 13.33 28.42 28.69
N LEU A 820 12.12 28.29 28.16
CA LEU A 820 10.98 29.14 28.54
C LEU A 820 10.57 28.81 29.98
N ALA A 821 10.39 29.82 30.83
CA ALA A 821 10.07 29.66 32.25
C ALA A 821 8.89 30.55 32.69
N GLY A 822 8.14 30.10 33.70
CA GLY A 822 7.01 30.85 34.25
C GLY A 822 6.04 29.96 35.03
N SER A 823 4.99 30.56 35.59
CA SER A 823 3.92 29.83 36.29
C SER A 823 2.80 29.50 35.32
N SER A 824 2.47 28.22 35.14
CA SER A 824 1.50 27.78 34.12
C SER A 824 1.92 28.17 32.69
N VAL A 825 3.23 28.34 32.47
CA VAL A 825 3.83 28.91 31.24
C VAL A 825 3.52 28.12 29.97
N HIS A 826 3.02 26.90 30.10
CA HIS A 826 2.51 26.15 28.96
C HIS A 826 1.34 26.88 28.27
N ALA A 827 0.52 27.65 29.00
CA ALA A 827 -0.57 28.44 28.43
C ALA A 827 -0.01 29.59 27.59
N ASP A 828 0.94 30.37 28.12
CA ASP A 828 1.62 31.45 27.39
C ASP A 828 2.33 30.91 26.15
N LYS A 829 3.00 29.77 26.28
CA LYS A 829 3.67 29.09 25.17
C LYS A 829 2.72 28.80 24.00
N MET A 830 1.46 28.45 24.25
CA MET A 830 0.49 28.17 23.19
C MET A 830 0.21 29.43 22.35
N PHE A 831 0.14 30.60 22.97
CA PHE A 831 0.01 31.88 22.28
C PHE A 831 1.31 32.28 21.59
N LEU A 832 2.46 32.15 22.26
CA LEU A 832 3.77 32.50 21.68
C LEU A 832 4.11 31.66 20.44
N VAL A 833 3.71 30.39 20.38
CA VAL A 833 3.90 29.54 19.18
C VAL A 833 3.13 30.09 17.97
N ASN A 834 1.98 30.72 18.18
CA ASN A 834 1.15 31.29 17.11
C ASN A 834 1.55 32.74 16.79
N GLU A 835 1.69 33.59 17.80
CA GLU A 835 1.86 35.03 17.64
C GLU A 835 3.33 35.47 17.56
N MET A 836 4.28 34.69 18.11
CA MET A 836 5.73 34.99 18.13
C MET A 836 6.63 33.76 17.81
N PRO A 837 6.41 33.06 16.67
CA PRO A 837 7.12 31.82 16.34
C PRO A 837 8.64 31.94 16.25
N GLU A 838 9.20 33.09 15.89
CA GLU A 838 10.67 33.28 15.84
C GLU A 838 11.30 33.20 17.23
N LEU A 839 10.63 33.76 18.23
CA LEU A 839 11.08 33.67 19.63
C LEU A 839 11.07 32.20 20.07
N MET A 840 9.99 31.47 19.77
CA MET A 840 9.88 30.05 20.11
C MET A 840 10.88 29.16 19.35
N ALA A 841 11.27 29.55 18.13
CA ALA A 841 12.33 28.88 17.38
C ALA A 841 13.69 29.08 18.06
N HIS A 842 13.95 30.27 18.61
CA HIS A 842 15.19 30.59 19.31
C HIS A 842 15.30 29.93 20.69
N LEU A 843 14.20 29.81 21.43
CA LEU A 843 14.17 29.14 22.73
C LEU A 843 14.34 27.62 22.60
N HIS A 844 14.81 26.97 23.66
CA HIS A 844 14.86 25.52 23.74
C HIS A 844 13.46 24.91 23.82
N TYR A 845 13.29 23.65 23.37
CA TYR A 845 11.96 23.02 23.31
C TYR A 845 11.38 22.69 24.69
N ARG A 846 12.24 22.50 25.70
CA ARG A 846 11.85 22.24 27.10
C ARG A 846 11.44 23.54 27.80
N ILE A 847 10.57 23.41 28.79
CA ILE A 847 10.09 24.52 29.61
C ILE A 847 10.33 24.24 31.10
N VAL A 848 10.38 25.29 31.90
CA VAL A 848 10.40 25.26 33.36
C VAL A 848 9.08 25.84 33.86
N ASP A 849 8.11 24.98 34.16
CA ASP A 849 6.79 25.38 34.65
C ASP A 849 6.71 25.30 36.18
N VAL A 850 6.69 26.45 36.85
CA VAL A 850 6.65 26.57 38.32
C VAL A 850 5.36 25.96 38.90
N SER A 851 4.25 25.98 38.15
CA SER A 851 2.98 25.38 38.58
C SER A 851 3.08 23.87 38.72
N THR A 852 3.93 23.22 37.91
CA THR A 852 4.21 21.78 38.05
C THR A 852 4.83 21.51 39.42
N ILE A 853 5.84 22.29 39.80
CA ILE A 853 6.52 22.14 41.10
C ILE A 853 5.55 22.42 42.25
N LYS A 854 4.77 23.51 42.15
CA LYS A 854 3.73 23.87 43.11
C LYS A 854 2.74 22.73 43.37
N GLU A 855 2.24 22.11 42.30
CA GLU A 855 1.27 21.01 42.41
C GLU A 855 1.89 19.72 42.99
N LEU A 856 3.18 19.46 42.74
CA LEU A 856 3.91 18.35 43.36
C LEU A 856 4.11 18.60 44.86
N VAL A 857 4.58 19.80 45.23
CA VAL A 857 4.83 20.17 46.63
C VAL A 857 3.53 20.09 47.44
N ARG A 858 2.43 20.63 46.92
CA ARG A 858 1.11 20.57 47.58
C ARG A 858 0.64 19.15 47.84
N ARG A 859 0.87 18.21 46.92
CA ARG A 859 0.45 16.80 47.06
C ARG A 859 1.34 16.00 48.00
N TRP A 860 2.65 16.25 47.96
CA TRP A 860 3.60 15.46 48.72
C TRP A 860 3.80 15.98 50.15
N TYR A 861 3.67 17.29 50.37
CA TYR A 861 3.92 17.93 51.67
C TYR A 861 2.67 18.57 52.30
N GLY A 862 1.51 18.49 51.63
CA GLY A 862 0.21 18.90 52.16
C GLY A 862 -0.12 20.39 52.02
N VAL A 863 -1.37 20.75 52.31
CA VAL A 863 -1.94 22.10 52.12
C VAL A 863 -1.39 23.14 53.10
N SER A 864 -0.76 22.70 54.19
CA SER A 864 -0.17 23.57 55.22
C SER A 864 1.22 24.12 54.86
N TYR A 865 1.76 23.77 53.69
CA TYR A 865 3.03 24.30 53.21
C TYR A 865 2.90 25.80 52.90
N GLN A 866 3.58 26.66 53.66
CA GLN A 866 3.44 28.11 53.55
C GLN A 866 4.01 28.63 52.22
N ARG A 867 3.11 29.11 51.35
CA ARG A 867 3.48 29.86 50.15
C ARG A 867 4.11 31.21 50.56
N PRO A 868 5.16 31.69 49.87
CA PRO A 868 5.59 33.08 50.01
C PRO A 868 4.42 34.01 49.69
N ASP A 869 4.16 34.99 50.56
CA ASP A 869 3.16 36.02 50.29
C ASP A 869 3.76 37.00 49.27
N THR A 870 3.40 36.84 47.99
CA THR A 870 4.06 37.55 46.88
C THR A 870 3.50 38.95 46.64
N GLY A 871 2.58 39.47 47.46
CA GLY A 871 2.10 40.86 47.39
C GLY A 871 1.69 41.28 45.97
N ILE A 872 0.59 40.74 45.45
CA ILE A 872 0.27 40.79 44.02
C ILE A 872 -0.42 42.10 43.63
N LEU A 873 0.22 42.88 42.75
CA LEU A 873 -0.43 43.77 41.79
C LEU A 873 -0.50 42.96 40.48
N HIS A 874 -1.67 42.45 40.09
CA HIS A 874 -1.88 41.53 38.97
C HIS A 874 -1.48 42.15 37.61
N ARG A 875 -0.19 42.12 37.25
CA ARG A 875 0.40 42.63 36.01
C ARG A 875 1.53 41.70 35.61
N ALA A 876 1.68 41.42 34.31
CA ALA A 876 2.55 40.36 33.79
C ALA A 876 3.99 40.37 34.33
N LEU A 877 4.63 41.55 34.45
CA LEU A 877 6.01 41.64 34.94
C LEU A 877 6.14 41.30 36.44
N ASP A 878 5.14 41.64 37.25
CA ASP A 878 5.13 41.34 38.69
C ASP A 878 4.83 39.87 38.94
N ASP A 879 4.00 39.25 38.09
CA ASP A 879 3.74 37.79 38.13
C ASP A 879 4.97 36.96 37.75
N ILE A 880 5.80 37.43 36.81
CA ILE A 880 7.12 36.84 36.54
C ILE A 880 8.01 36.92 37.80
N ARG A 881 8.11 38.10 38.43
CA ARG A 881 8.92 38.27 39.65
C ARG A 881 8.44 37.37 40.78
N GLY A 882 7.13 37.26 40.97
CA GLY A 882 6.51 36.33 41.91
C GLY A 882 6.86 34.87 41.61
N SER A 883 6.84 34.47 40.32
CA SER A 883 7.20 33.13 39.88
C SER A 883 8.68 32.79 40.14
N ILE A 884 9.59 33.75 39.93
CA ILE A 884 11.02 33.60 40.24
C ILE A 884 11.20 33.41 41.75
N GLN A 885 10.58 34.25 42.58
CA GLN A 885 10.65 34.16 44.04
C GLN A 885 10.05 32.85 44.57
N GLU A 886 8.95 32.39 43.98
CA GLU A 886 8.31 31.11 44.33
C GLU A 886 9.24 29.93 44.01
N LEU A 887 9.89 29.92 42.85
CA LEU A 887 10.87 28.89 42.50
C LEU A 887 12.13 28.94 43.39
N GLU A 888 12.62 30.14 43.73
CA GLU A 888 13.70 30.30 44.70
C GLU A 888 13.33 29.71 46.06
N HIS A 889 12.10 29.95 46.52
CA HIS A 889 11.60 29.39 47.76
C HIS A 889 11.66 27.86 47.70
N TYR A 890 11.07 27.23 46.67
CA TYR A 890 11.10 25.77 46.52
C TYR A 890 12.54 25.22 46.45
N ARG A 891 13.46 25.91 45.78
CA ARG A 891 14.89 25.54 45.77
C ARG A 891 15.49 25.52 47.18
N LYS A 892 15.20 26.53 48.01
CA LYS A 892 15.75 26.66 49.39
C LYS A 892 15.10 25.69 50.38
N SER A 893 13.84 25.33 50.16
CA SER A 893 13.00 24.68 51.18
C SER A 893 12.63 23.23 50.87
N VAL A 894 12.39 22.90 49.59
CA VAL A 894 11.99 21.56 49.12
C VAL A 894 13.17 20.82 48.50
N PHE A 895 13.85 21.43 47.53
CA PHE A 895 14.98 20.81 46.83
C PHE A 895 16.31 21.04 47.57
N ARG A 896 16.34 20.73 48.87
CA ARG A 896 17.56 20.82 49.68
C ARG A 896 18.61 19.84 49.15
N ARG A 897 19.84 20.30 48.96
CA ARG A 897 20.99 19.44 48.69
C ARG A 897 21.36 18.68 49.97
N ASP A 898 20.89 17.45 50.11
CA ASP A 898 21.74 16.42 50.73
C ASP A 898 22.51 15.76 49.58
N ALA A 899 23.43 16.52 48.97
CA ALA A 899 24.22 16.03 47.85
C ALA A 899 25.53 15.41 48.38
N PRO A 900 25.94 14.22 47.90
CA PRO A 900 27.37 13.96 47.70
C PRO A 900 27.94 14.92 46.63
#